data_AF-A0A837IG30-F1
#
_entry.id   AF-A0A837IG30-F1
#
_cell.length_a   1.000
_cell.length_b   1.000
_cell.length_c   1.000
_cell.angle_alpha   90.00
_cell.angle_beta   90.00
_cell.angle_gamma   90.00
#
_symmetry.space_group_name_H-M   'P 1'
#
loop_
_entity.id
_entity.type
_entity.pdbx_description
1 polymer ?
#
loop_
_entity_poly.entity_id
_entity_poly.type
_entity_poly.pdbx_seq_one_letter_code
_entity_poly.pdbx_strand_id
1 'polypeptide(L)'
;MVKDGFKIFYNSWSDYLPGYLYVLYFLGKIRNFVPDVVLYKLPAMLADLVTGYLIYRILVKTKGSRWAIIGAGIYLFNPAILANSSLWGQVDSLTALTSILSIYLIPFSFILSAISLAVGTLIKPQTAFMLPVILVIMLKERWNVQKVFIYLLIGMAIFVTGFIPFWNHGNLTSFIYERLGLSLNQYPYTSVNAFNFWGLFEFWRPDNIYYQIGGYILVSFLTLFACFKLWKKKQAPYYLSALIFAASFMFFTRMHERHLLPVFAPLAIIAIENPLFLIPYLGFSLTYMANLYYAYVWITDNFRQVFSDFAIKLLEVINIGLVVFIFYSFARNLRMEWGKVILTANKFIHGLKKRNATKVRVKLPKISISPQKAKLFLILILMFAFVTRTFNLGSPKNEYFDEVYHAFTARVILHGDSKAWEWWNTPPAGFAYEWTHPPIAKLGMVLGMLIFGENSFGWRVPGAILGVGSVFLVYLLAKELFKDETTGLLAAAALSLDGLALVMSRIGMNDSYILLFALLSIYLFMKQRDFASALSFGLALASKWSAIWAIPILFILWLRRKNKFKLSTFIYFLFLPITVYLLSYLPMFLTGHGLSIWWGMQKQMWWYHTGLRATHPYTSSWWTWPLLIRPIYLYTSQEIGGMVARIYAMGNPLGFWFGLTSVTISAVFAFAERNKKLGFVIFCYLIFFVPWAVSPRIMFLYHMCCAGLLN
;
A
#
# COMPACT_ATOMS: atom_id res chain seq x y z
N MET A 1 -17.14 29.31 -3.85
CA MET A 1 -17.55 28.94 -5.24
C MET A 1 -18.95 28.36 -5.31
N VAL A 2 -19.23 27.16 -4.77
CA VAL A 2 -20.60 26.56 -4.87
C VAL A 2 -21.65 27.36 -4.08
N LYS A 3 -21.27 27.89 -2.90
CA LYS A 3 -22.14 28.71 -2.05
C LYS A 3 -22.15 30.18 -2.48
N ASP A 4 -20.96 30.79 -2.57
CA ASP A 4 -20.83 32.25 -2.67
C ASP A 4 -20.46 32.77 -4.08
N GLY A 5 -20.46 31.88 -5.09
CA GLY A 5 -20.07 32.23 -6.47
C GLY A 5 -18.56 32.32 -6.69
N PHE A 6 -18.16 32.68 -7.92
CA PHE A 6 -16.75 32.75 -8.36
C PHE A 6 -16.06 34.07 -7.98
N LYS A 7 -16.77 35.20 -8.09
CA LYS A 7 -16.20 36.55 -7.87
C LYS A 7 -15.62 36.78 -6.47
N ILE A 8 -16.20 36.12 -5.46
CA ILE A 8 -15.80 36.29 -4.05
C ILE A 8 -14.66 35.32 -3.68
N PHE A 9 -14.35 34.31 -4.50
CA PHE A 9 -13.44 33.23 -4.12
C PHE A 9 -12.05 33.73 -3.71
N TYR A 10 -11.45 34.62 -4.49
CA TYR A 10 -10.11 35.17 -4.21
C TYR A 10 -10.08 36.27 -3.15
N ASN A 11 -11.22 36.60 -2.52
CA ASN A 11 -11.21 37.42 -1.30
C ASN A 11 -10.59 36.64 -0.13
N SER A 12 -10.58 35.30 -0.21
CA SER A 12 -9.83 34.41 0.67
C SER A 12 -8.50 34.00 0.04
N TRP A 13 -7.55 33.56 0.87
CA TRP A 13 -6.23 33.14 0.40
C TRP A 13 -6.31 31.88 -0.50
N SER A 14 -5.68 31.95 -1.67
CA SER A 14 -5.52 30.82 -2.61
C SER A 14 -4.37 31.09 -3.57
N ASP A 15 -3.49 30.10 -3.76
CA ASP A 15 -2.34 30.11 -4.68
C ASP A 15 -2.61 29.40 -6.01
N TYR A 16 -3.76 28.74 -6.14
CA TYR A 16 -4.21 28.11 -7.38
C TYR A 16 -4.70 29.13 -8.40
N LEU A 17 -4.35 28.86 -9.66
CA LEU A 17 -4.95 29.52 -10.82
C LEU A 17 -6.36 28.98 -11.10
N PRO A 18 -7.20 29.74 -11.85
CA PRO A 18 -8.60 29.40 -12.09
C PRO A 18 -8.88 28.01 -12.66
N GLY A 19 -7.97 27.45 -13.46
CA GLY A 19 -8.20 26.20 -14.18
C GLY A 19 -8.56 25.04 -13.26
N TYR A 20 -7.80 24.84 -12.18
CA TYR A 20 -8.10 23.77 -11.22
C TYR A 20 -9.34 24.08 -10.37
N LEU A 21 -9.63 25.37 -10.14
CA LEU A 21 -10.80 25.78 -9.37
C LEU A 21 -12.11 25.41 -10.06
N TYR A 22 -12.17 25.42 -11.40
CA TYR A 22 -13.32 24.90 -12.14
C TYR A 22 -13.53 23.41 -11.87
N VAL A 23 -12.45 22.61 -11.83
CA VAL A 23 -12.52 21.18 -11.49
C VAL A 23 -13.11 21.01 -10.08
N LEU A 24 -12.57 21.75 -9.10
CA LEU A 24 -13.07 21.72 -7.71
C LEU A 24 -14.52 22.19 -7.59
N TYR A 25 -14.94 23.18 -8.40
CA TYR A 25 -16.32 23.65 -8.42
C TYR A 25 -17.29 22.53 -8.86
N PHE A 26 -16.97 21.80 -9.94
CA PHE A 26 -17.79 20.67 -10.38
C PHE A 26 -17.81 19.54 -9.35
N LEU A 27 -16.66 19.21 -8.74
CA LEU A 27 -16.62 18.23 -7.66
C LEU A 27 -17.51 18.65 -6.48
N GLY A 28 -17.47 19.93 -6.10
CA GLY A 28 -18.33 20.46 -5.04
C GLY A 28 -19.82 20.32 -5.31
N LYS A 29 -20.26 20.30 -6.57
CA LYS A 29 -21.67 20.08 -6.95
C LYS A 29 -22.11 18.62 -6.80
N ILE A 30 -21.19 17.66 -6.93
CA ILE A 30 -21.50 16.22 -6.83
C ILE A 30 -21.09 15.59 -5.50
N ARG A 31 -20.66 16.41 -4.52
CA ARG A 31 -20.15 15.98 -3.21
C ARG A 31 -21.12 15.06 -2.45
N ASN A 32 -22.42 15.23 -2.63
CA ASN A 32 -23.42 14.42 -1.92
C ASN A 32 -23.53 12.97 -2.45
N PHE A 33 -22.93 12.65 -3.60
CA PHE A 33 -23.04 11.32 -4.23
C PHE A 33 -21.80 10.44 -4.03
N VAL A 34 -20.66 11.02 -3.69
CA VAL A 34 -19.36 10.31 -3.62
C VAL A 34 -18.63 10.71 -2.34
N PRO A 35 -18.03 9.76 -1.59
CA PRO A 35 -17.24 10.09 -0.41
C PRO A 35 -16.14 11.11 -0.69
N ASP A 36 -16.00 12.11 0.19
CA ASP A 36 -15.04 13.22 0.04
C ASP A 36 -13.62 12.75 -0.30
N VAL A 37 -13.15 11.68 0.36
CA VAL A 37 -11.80 11.10 0.14
C VAL A 37 -11.58 10.63 -1.29
N VAL A 38 -12.59 10.07 -1.93
CA VAL A 38 -12.52 9.64 -3.33
C VAL A 38 -12.64 10.84 -4.26
N LEU A 39 -13.51 11.79 -3.89
CA LEU A 39 -13.89 12.92 -4.72
C LEU A 39 -12.72 13.82 -5.09
N TYR A 40 -11.86 14.22 -4.14
CA TYR A 40 -10.72 15.10 -4.45
C TYR A 40 -9.57 14.38 -5.16
N LYS A 41 -9.50 13.05 -5.09
CA LYS A 41 -8.48 12.23 -5.78
C LYS A 41 -8.89 11.88 -7.21
N LEU A 42 -10.19 11.87 -7.48
CA LEU A 42 -10.76 11.43 -8.75
C LEU A 42 -10.18 12.14 -9.99
N PRO A 43 -9.97 13.47 -10.02
CA PRO A 43 -9.42 14.13 -11.21
C PRO A 43 -8.04 13.62 -11.59
N ALA A 44 -7.17 13.39 -10.60
CA ALA A 44 -5.81 12.90 -10.83
C ALA A 44 -5.83 11.46 -11.36
N MET A 45 -6.64 10.58 -10.76
CA MET A 45 -6.79 9.19 -11.22
C MET A 45 -7.34 9.12 -12.66
N LEU A 46 -8.36 9.93 -12.98
CA LEU A 46 -8.89 10.00 -14.34
C LEU A 46 -7.85 10.54 -15.32
N ALA A 47 -7.08 11.55 -14.92
CA ALA A 47 -6.02 12.10 -15.76
C ALA A 47 -4.93 11.06 -16.07
N ASP A 48 -4.56 10.21 -15.11
CA ASP A 48 -3.62 9.12 -15.34
C ASP A 48 -4.18 8.08 -16.33
N LEU A 49 -5.44 7.68 -16.16
CA LEU A 49 -6.11 6.72 -17.06
C LEU A 49 -6.15 7.25 -18.51
N VAL A 50 -6.53 8.51 -18.69
CA VAL A 50 -6.55 9.14 -20.02
C VAL A 50 -5.14 9.29 -20.57
N THR A 51 -4.14 9.64 -19.74
CA THR A 51 -2.74 9.72 -20.17
C THR A 51 -2.21 8.36 -20.62
N GLY A 52 -2.52 7.28 -19.89
CA GLY A 52 -2.20 5.91 -20.29
C GLY A 52 -2.84 5.53 -21.63
N TYR A 53 -4.10 5.93 -21.86
CA TYR A 53 -4.78 5.74 -23.14
C TYR A 53 -4.11 6.54 -24.28
N LEU A 54 -3.71 7.79 -24.03
CA LEU A 54 -2.97 8.59 -25.02
C LEU A 54 -1.62 7.95 -25.38
N ILE A 55 -0.88 7.47 -24.38
CA ILE A 55 0.39 6.73 -24.59
C ILE A 55 0.14 5.51 -25.48
N TYR A 56 -0.92 4.73 -25.22
CA TYR A 56 -1.33 3.62 -26.10
C TYR A 56 -1.60 4.10 -27.53
N ARG A 57 -2.41 5.14 -27.72
CA ARG A 57 -2.77 5.67 -29.06
C ARG A 57 -1.56 6.23 -29.82
N ILE A 58 -0.57 6.79 -29.12
CA ILE A 58 0.68 7.29 -29.70
C ILE A 58 1.54 6.10 -30.15
N LEU A 59 1.74 5.12 -29.27
CA LEU A 59 2.62 3.98 -29.52
C LEU A 59 2.06 2.96 -30.51
N VAL A 60 0.73 2.83 -30.62
CA VAL A 60 0.12 1.88 -31.58
C VAL A 60 0.50 2.24 -33.01
N LYS A 61 0.64 3.54 -33.30
CA LYS A 61 1.02 4.07 -34.63
C LYS A 61 2.49 3.85 -34.95
N THR A 62 3.35 3.66 -33.95
CA THR A 62 4.83 3.69 -34.12
C THR A 62 5.49 2.34 -33.83
N LYS A 63 4.98 1.54 -32.89
CA LYS A 63 5.52 0.24 -32.47
C LYS A 63 4.51 -0.91 -32.50
N GLY A 64 3.23 -0.62 -32.76
CA GLY A 64 2.15 -1.61 -32.81
C GLY A 64 1.51 -1.90 -31.45
N SER A 65 0.40 -2.64 -31.48
CA SER A 65 -0.51 -2.84 -30.33
C SER A 65 0.18 -3.44 -29.09
N ARG A 66 1.02 -4.47 -29.27
CA ARG A 66 1.70 -5.13 -28.14
C ARG A 66 2.56 -4.16 -27.32
N TRP A 67 3.38 -3.36 -27.99
CA TRP A 67 4.26 -2.40 -27.33
C TRP A 67 3.50 -1.19 -26.79
N ALA A 68 2.40 -0.81 -27.43
CA ALA A 68 1.50 0.22 -26.93
C ALA A 68 0.86 -0.15 -25.60
N ILE A 69 0.41 -1.40 -25.44
CA ILE A 69 -0.12 -1.91 -24.15
C ILE A 69 0.96 -1.87 -23.08
N ILE A 70 2.20 -2.28 -23.41
CA ILE A 70 3.32 -2.21 -22.47
C ILE A 70 3.60 -0.76 -22.06
N GLY A 71 3.63 0.17 -23.01
CA GLY A 71 3.85 1.61 -22.74
C GLY A 71 2.80 2.22 -21.83
N ALA A 72 1.52 1.93 -22.07
CA ALA A 72 0.45 2.36 -21.17
C ALA A 72 0.57 1.69 -19.79
N GLY A 73 0.89 0.39 -19.76
CA GLY A 73 1.07 -0.37 -18.53
C GLY A 73 2.22 0.15 -17.66
N ILE A 74 3.38 0.46 -18.24
CA ILE A 74 4.50 0.98 -17.44
C ILE A 74 4.18 2.33 -16.79
N TYR A 75 3.33 3.15 -17.41
CA TYR A 75 2.87 4.42 -16.87
C TYR A 75 1.80 4.22 -15.78
N LEU A 76 0.72 3.48 -16.09
CA LEU A 76 -0.41 3.29 -15.16
C LEU A 76 -0.03 2.52 -13.90
N PHE A 77 0.90 1.57 -14.01
CA PHE A 77 1.38 0.77 -12.88
C PHE A 77 2.71 1.28 -12.31
N ASN A 78 3.13 2.50 -12.67
CA ASN A 78 4.27 3.13 -12.03
C ASN A 78 3.90 3.49 -10.58
N PRO A 79 4.61 2.96 -9.57
CA PRO A 79 4.27 3.21 -8.18
C PRO A 79 4.41 4.68 -7.77
N ALA A 80 5.26 5.45 -8.46
CA ALA A 80 5.45 6.87 -8.20
C ALA A 80 4.26 7.72 -8.71
N ILE A 81 3.62 7.30 -9.81
CA ILE A 81 2.39 7.92 -10.31
C ILE A 81 1.25 7.63 -9.34
N LEU A 82 1.08 6.36 -8.96
CA LEU A 82 0.06 5.94 -7.98
C LEU A 82 0.22 6.65 -6.62
N ALA A 83 1.47 6.90 -6.20
CA ALA A 83 1.74 7.62 -4.96
C ALA A 83 1.28 9.08 -5.01
N ASN A 84 1.56 9.81 -6.10
CA ASN A 84 1.13 11.19 -6.25
C ASN A 84 -0.40 11.32 -6.44
N SER A 85 -0.99 10.51 -7.34
CA SER A 85 -2.39 10.67 -7.72
C SER A 85 -3.34 9.96 -6.75
N SER A 86 -3.19 8.65 -6.56
CA SER A 86 -4.15 7.82 -5.82
C SER A 86 -3.93 7.86 -4.31
N LEU A 87 -2.68 7.89 -3.86
CA LEU A 87 -2.38 8.01 -2.42
C LEU A 87 -2.48 9.46 -1.95
N TRP A 88 -1.82 10.40 -2.63
CA TRP A 88 -1.74 11.80 -2.17
C TRP A 88 -2.88 12.69 -2.71
N GLY A 89 -3.35 12.48 -3.94
CA GLY A 89 -4.42 13.30 -4.55
C GLY A 89 -3.92 14.61 -5.17
N GLN A 90 -2.66 14.66 -5.61
CA GLN A 90 -2.07 15.86 -6.21
C GLN A 90 -2.44 16.01 -7.70
N VAL A 91 -2.37 17.24 -8.20
CA VAL A 91 -2.89 17.63 -9.53
C VAL A 91 -1.88 17.47 -10.66
N ASP A 92 -0.66 17.02 -10.38
CA ASP A 92 0.43 16.93 -11.37
C ASP A 92 0.06 16.02 -12.56
N SER A 93 -0.79 15.01 -12.34
CA SER A 93 -1.34 14.15 -13.40
C SER A 93 -2.09 14.94 -14.49
N LEU A 94 -2.77 16.03 -14.13
CA LEU A 94 -3.43 16.92 -15.11
C LEU A 94 -2.42 17.68 -15.97
N THR A 95 -1.25 18.00 -15.40
CA THR A 95 -0.13 18.63 -16.13
C THR A 95 0.44 17.66 -17.15
N ALA A 96 0.67 16.41 -16.74
CA ALA A 96 1.12 15.35 -17.66
C ALA A 96 0.12 15.12 -18.80
N LEU A 97 -1.18 15.00 -18.47
CA LEU A 97 -2.25 14.80 -19.43
C LEU A 97 -2.30 15.94 -20.46
N THR A 98 -2.46 17.18 -20.01
CA THR A 98 -2.66 18.34 -20.90
C THR A 98 -1.42 18.62 -21.76
N SER A 99 -0.23 18.32 -21.24
CA SER A 99 1.04 18.41 -21.99
C SER A 99 1.10 17.40 -23.14
N ILE A 100 0.88 16.11 -22.87
CA ILE A 100 0.91 15.08 -23.92
C ILE A 100 -0.26 15.23 -24.89
N LEU A 101 -1.44 15.61 -24.40
CA LEU A 101 -2.62 15.87 -25.22
C LEU A 101 -2.38 17.03 -26.18
N SER A 102 -1.73 18.12 -25.73
CA SER A 102 -1.42 19.27 -26.60
C SER A 102 -0.54 18.87 -27.79
N ILE A 103 0.41 17.96 -27.61
CA ILE A 103 1.26 17.44 -28.70
C ILE A 103 0.47 16.46 -29.58
N TYR A 104 -0.29 15.55 -28.97
CA TYR A 104 -1.08 14.54 -29.68
C TYR A 104 -2.13 15.14 -30.61
N LEU A 105 -2.74 16.27 -30.22
CA LEU A 105 -3.83 16.91 -30.97
C LEU A 105 -3.37 17.67 -32.21
N ILE A 106 -2.11 18.09 -32.31
CA ILE A 106 -1.63 18.94 -33.42
C ILE A 106 -2.00 18.39 -34.80
N PRO A 107 -1.78 17.10 -35.13
CA PRO A 107 -2.11 16.56 -36.44
C PRO A 107 -3.61 16.50 -36.73
N PHE A 108 -4.46 16.60 -35.71
CA PHE A 108 -5.92 16.55 -35.84
C PHE A 108 -6.56 17.94 -35.83
N SER A 109 -6.12 18.80 -34.90
CA SER A 109 -6.56 20.19 -34.77
C SER A 109 -5.57 20.98 -33.91
N PHE A 110 -4.88 21.95 -34.54
CA PHE A 110 -4.01 22.87 -33.82
C PHE A 110 -4.79 23.79 -32.86
N ILE A 111 -6.08 24.01 -33.12
CA ILE A 111 -6.97 24.77 -32.24
C ILE A 111 -7.16 24.01 -30.92
N LEU A 112 -7.51 22.71 -30.99
CA LEU A 112 -7.66 21.89 -29.79
C LEU A 112 -6.34 21.73 -29.03
N SER A 113 -5.20 21.70 -29.74
CA SER A 113 -3.87 21.74 -29.13
C SER A 113 -3.64 23.02 -28.32
N ALA A 114 -3.95 24.20 -28.90
CA ALA A 114 -3.82 25.49 -28.22
C ALA A 114 -4.72 25.57 -26.97
N ILE A 115 -5.97 25.10 -27.08
CA ILE A 115 -6.91 25.02 -25.95
C ILE A 115 -6.35 24.10 -24.86
N SER A 116 -5.87 22.90 -25.21
CA SER A 116 -5.29 21.94 -24.26
C SER A 116 -4.10 22.52 -23.51
N LEU A 117 -3.20 23.22 -24.22
CA LEU A 117 -2.03 23.85 -23.60
C LEU A 117 -2.47 24.98 -22.65
N ALA A 118 -3.37 25.86 -23.08
CA ALA A 118 -3.86 26.98 -22.28
C ALA A 118 -4.62 26.52 -21.03
N VAL A 119 -5.51 25.53 -21.14
CA VAL A 119 -6.21 24.92 -20.00
C VAL A 119 -5.23 24.25 -19.05
N GLY A 120 -4.24 23.54 -19.58
CA GLY A 120 -3.17 22.95 -18.78
C GLY A 120 -2.36 24.00 -18.02
N THR A 121 -2.05 25.15 -18.63
CA THR A 121 -1.35 26.27 -17.99
C THR A 121 -2.22 26.95 -16.92
N LEU A 122 -3.54 27.06 -17.14
CA LEU A 122 -4.50 27.55 -16.16
C LEU A 122 -4.67 26.62 -14.96
N ILE A 123 -4.47 25.31 -15.13
CA ILE A 123 -4.44 24.35 -14.02
C ILE A 123 -3.10 24.46 -13.29
N LYS A 124 -2.00 24.43 -14.04
CA LYS A 124 -0.65 24.52 -13.51
C LYS A 124 0.28 25.20 -14.51
N PRO A 125 0.96 26.31 -14.15
CA PRO A 125 1.86 27.03 -15.05
C PRO A 125 2.93 26.15 -15.70
N GLN A 126 3.33 25.06 -15.02
CA GLN A 126 4.30 24.08 -15.51
C GLN A 126 3.97 23.49 -16.89
N THR A 127 2.69 23.39 -17.28
CA THR A 127 2.30 22.94 -18.64
C THR A 127 2.85 23.87 -19.74
N ALA A 128 3.03 25.17 -19.45
CA ALA A 128 3.60 26.13 -20.41
C ALA A 128 5.04 25.78 -20.83
N PHE A 129 5.75 24.94 -20.07
CA PHE A 129 7.07 24.43 -20.45
C PHE A 129 7.03 23.62 -21.75
N MET A 130 5.86 23.23 -22.25
CA MET A 130 5.72 22.58 -23.56
C MET A 130 5.77 23.54 -24.74
N LEU A 131 5.72 24.87 -24.53
CA LEU A 131 5.74 25.84 -25.63
C LEU A 131 6.96 25.68 -26.56
N PRO A 132 8.21 25.47 -26.08
CA PRO A 132 9.35 25.17 -26.95
C PRO A 132 9.16 23.92 -27.82
N VAL A 133 8.47 22.89 -27.29
CA VAL A 133 8.17 21.66 -28.05
C VAL A 133 7.18 21.96 -29.17
N ILE A 134 6.14 22.74 -28.88
CA ILE A 134 5.15 23.18 -29.87
C ILE A 134 5.82 24.03 -30.95
N LEU A 135 6.70 24.96 -30.58
CA LEU A 135 7.47 25.78 -31.53
C LEU A 135 8.30 24.90 -32.48
N VAL A 136 8.95 23.86 -31.97
CA VAL A 136 9.69 22.90 -32.83
C VAL A 136 8.75 22.19 -33.81
N ILE A 137 7.54 21.81 -33.37
CA ILE A 137 6.56 21.19 -34.27
C ILE A 137 6.11 22.18 -35.34
N MET A 138 5.81 23.44 -34.96
CA MET A 138 5.43 24.50 -35.90
C MET A 138 6.50 24.71 -36.98
N LEU A 139 7.77 24.72 -36.59
CA LEU A 139 8.90 24.87 -37.53
C LEU A 139 9.06 23.64 -38.42
N LYS A 140 8.95 22.42 -37.87
CA LYS A 140 9.08 21.17 -38.64
C LYS A 140 7.95 20.96 -39.64
N GLU A 141 6.74 21.37 -39.29
CA GLU A 141 5.56 21.34 -40.16
C GLU A 141 5.44 22.59 -41.04
N ARG A 142 6.41 23.51 -41.00
CA ARG A 142 6.46 24.75 -41.80
C ARG A 142 5.16 25.56 -41.73
N TRP A 143 4.65 25.77 -40.51
CA TRP A 143 3.46 26.58 -40.33
C TRP A 143 3.69 28.02 -40.83
N ASN A 144 2.67 28.58 -41.49
CA ASN A 144 2.71 29.99 -41.90
C ASN A 144 2.45 30.91 -40.69
N VAL A 145 2.81 32.19 -40.84
CA VAL A 145 2.66 33.21 -39.78
C VAL A 145 1.22 33.31 -39.29
N GLN A 146 0.24 33.22 -40.19
CA GLN A 146 -1.18 33.28 -39.84
C GLN A 146 -1.59 32.14 -38.90
N LYS A 147 -1.19 30.89 -39.19
CA LYS A 147 -1.50 29.73 -38.36
C LYS A 147 -0.84 29.81 -36.98
N VAL A 148 0.40 30.30 -36.93
CA VAL A 148 1.10 30.57 -35.66
C VAL A 148 0.36 31.64 -34.86
N PHE A 149 -0.03 32.75 -35.50
CA PHE A 149 -0.79 33.83 -34.87
C PHE A 149 -2.13 33.34 -34.31
N ILE A 150 -2.89 32.56 -35.08
CA ILE A 150 -4.16 31.98 -34.62
C ILE A 150 -3.94 31.05 -33.41
N TYR A 151 -2.90 30.20 -33.42
CA TYR A 151 -2.58 29.32 -32.30
C TYR A 151 -2.32 30.13 -31.01
N LEU A 152 -1.48 31.16 -31.10
CA LEU A 152 -1.16 32.03 -29.97
C LEU A 152 -2.37 32.84 -29.49
N LEU A 153 -3.17 33.37 -30.43
CA LEU A 153 -4.37 34.13 -30.12
C LEU A 153 -5.40 33.28 -29.39
N ILE A 154 -5.66 32.05 -29.84
CA ILE A 154 -6.59 31.12 -29.18
C ILE A 154 -6.07 30.74 -27.80
N GLY A 155 -4.79 30.39 -27.68
CA GLY A 155 -4.19 30.07 -26.39
C GLY A 155 -4.31 31.21 -25.38
N MET A 156 -4.00 32.44 -25.82
CA MET A 156 -4.12 33.65 -25.00
C MET A 156 -5.60 33.95 -24.65
N ALA A 157 -6.52 33.83 -25.61
CA ALA A 157 -7.93 34.06 -25.38
C ALA A 157 -8.51 33.08 -24.34
N ILE A 158 -8.20 31.78 -24.44
CA ILE A 158 -8.62 30.78 -23.45
C ILE A 158 -7.99 31.05 -22.08
N PHE A 159 -6.70 31.39 -22.06
CA PHE A 159 -6.01 31.72 -20.82
C PHE A 159 -6.66 32.91 -20.11
N VAL A 160 -6.86 34.04 -20.81
CA VAL A 160 -7.47 35.25 -20.25
C VAL A 160 -8.93 35.03 -19.85
N THR A 161 -9.72 34.38 -20.71
CA THR A 161 -11.14 34.11 -20.42
C THR A 161 -11.34 33.21 -19.20
N GLY A 162 -10.38 32.32 -18.91
CA GLY A 162 -10.37 31.50 -17.70
C GLY A 162 -10.39 32.31 -16.39
N PHE A 163 -9.87 33.55 -16.39
CA PHE A 163 -9.88 34.44 -15.21
C PHE A 163 -11.14 35.29 -15.09
N ILE A 164 -11.89 35.50 -16.18
CA ILE A 164 -13.03 36.45 -16.20
C ILE A 164 -14.08 36.14 -15.12
N PRO A 165 -14.50 34.88 -14.87
CA PRO A 165 -15.50 34.59 -13.83
C PRO A 165 -15.04 34.91 -12.40
N PHE A 166 -13.72 34.98 -12.17
CA PHE A 166 -13.10 35.25 -10.88
C PHE A 166 -12.74 36.74 -10.69
N TRP A 167 -12.80 37.53 -11.76
CA TRP A 167 -12.47 38.94 -11.72
C TRP A 167 -13.61 39.74 -11.05
N ASN A 168 -13.26 40.47 -9.99
CA ASN A 168 -14.23 41.18 -9.15
C ASN A 168 -13.97 42.69 -9.09
N HIS A 169 -12.71 43.12 -8.98
CA HIS A 169 -12.30 44.52 -8.86
C HIS A 169 -11.04 44.84 -9.70
N GLY A 170 -10.80 46.12 -9.98
CA GLY A 170 -9.63 46.59 -10.72
C GLY A 170 -9.64 46.22 -12.21
N ASN A 171 -8.51 46.40 -12.90
CA ASN A 171 -8.35 45.98 -14.29
C ASN A 171 -8.11 44.46 -14.37
N LEU A 172 -8.69 43.78 -15.37
CA LEU A 172 -8.49 42.36 -15.59
C LEU A 172 -7.00 41.98 -15.76
N THR A 173 -6.21 42.81 -16.45
CA THR A 173 -4.78 42.53 -16.68
C THR A 173 -3.99 42.61 -15.38
N SER A 174 -4.25 43.63 -14.54
CA SER A 174 -3.61 43.75 -13.22
C SER A 174 -4.01 42.59 -12.31
N PHE A 175 -5.28 42.17 -12.35
CA PHE A 175 -5.76 41.01 -11.60
C PHE A 175 -5.04 39.72 -12.02
N ILE A 176 -4.92 39.45 -13.32
CA ILE A 176 -4.18 38.29 -13.83
C ILE A 176 -2.71 38.35 -13.40
N TYR A 177 -2.07 39.51 -13.54
CA TYR A 177 -0.67 39.70 -13.16
C TYR A 177 -0.45 39.44 -11.65
N GLU A 178 -1.32 39.98 -10.80
CA GLU A 178 -1.26 39.77 -9.35
C GLU A 178 -1.43 38.29 -8.99
N ARG A 179 -2.40 37.59 -9.60
CA ARG A 179 -2.62 36.16 -9.35
C ARG A 179 -1.43 35.30 -9.80
N LEU A 180 -0.82 35.62 -10.94
CA LEU A 180 0.40 34.95 -11.39
C LEU A 180 1.57 35.25 -10.45
N GLY A 181 1.71 36.50 -10.01
CA GLY A 181 2.72 36.91 -9.04
C GLY A 181 2.60 36.18 -7.71
N LEU A 182 1.38 36.04 -7.16
CA LEU A 182 1.15 35.29 -5.92
C LEU A 182 1.47 33.81 -6.08
N SER A 183 1.01 33.18 -7.16
CA SER A 183 1.29 31.76 -7.42
C SER A 183 2.79 31.47 -7.58
N LEU A 184 3.54 32.37 -8.22
CA LEU A 184 4.99 32.24 -8.42
C LEU A 184 5.81 32.55 -7.16
N ASN A 185 5.34 33.46 -6.30
CA ASN A 185 6.06 33.92 -5.11
C ASN A 185 5.64 33.25 -3.80
N GLN A 186 4.71 32.29 -3.86
CA GLN A 186 4.27 31.48 -2.72
C GLN A 186 5.43 30.81 -1.98
N TYR A 187 6.39 30.26 -2.74
CA TYR A 187 7.56 29.55 -2.20
C TYR A 187 8.85 30.04 -2.86
N PRO A 188 9.41 31.18 -2.43
CA PRO A 188 10.60 31.81 -3.04
C PRO A 188 11.89 31.14 -2.55
N TYR A 189 11.97 29.82 -2.72
CA TYR A 189 13.07 28.98 -2.24
C TYR A 189 13.72 28.22 -3.40
N THR A 190 15.00 27.90 -3.29
CA THR A 190 15.76 27.18 -4.32
C THR A 190 15.22 25.76 -4.51
N SER A 191 14.87 25.07 -3.42
CA SER A 191 14.19 23.77 -3.43
C SER A 191 13.27 23.64 -2.24
N VAL A 192 12.05 23.12 -2.47
CA VAL A 192 11.06 22.87 -1.43
C VAL A 192 10.92 21.36 -1.27
N ASN A 193 11.73 20.78 -0.38
CA ASN A 193 11.83 19.33 -0.15
C ASN A 193 12.01 18.51 -1.44
N ALA A 194 12.52 19.10 -2.52
CA ALA A 194 12.64 18.44 -3.81
C ALA A 194 14.06 17.90 -3.98
N PHE A 195 14.19 16.60 -4.25
CA PHE A 195 15.48 15.96 -4.53
C PHE A 195 16.03 16.37 -5.91
N ASN A 196 16.50 17.61 -6.00
CA ASN A 196 17.03 18.27 -7.20
C ASN A 196 18.41 18.88 -6.94
N PHE A 197 18.97 19.60 -7.92
CA PHE A 197 20.32 20.18 -7.82
C PHE A 197 20.47 21.12 -6.63
N TRP A 198 19.44 21.91 -6.35
CA TRP A 198 19.47 22.91 -5.30
C TRP A 198 19.41 22.30 -3.89
N GLY A 199 18.75 21.15 -3.74
CA GLY A 199 18.68 20.39 -2.48
C GLY A 199 20.04 19.92 -1.95
N LEU A 200 21.04 19.75 -2.83
CA LEU A 200 22.40 19.38 -2.44
C LEU A 200 23.05 20.36 -1.46
N PHE A 201 22.68 21.64 -1.59
CA PHE A 201 23.23 22.72 -0.80
C PHE A 201 22.39 22.95 0.46
N GLU A 202 21.07 22.97 0.33
CA GLU A 202 20.09 22.97 1.43
C GLU A 202 18.66 23.01 0.87
N PHE A 203 17.67 22.47 1.58
CA PHE A 203 16.25 22.77 1.32
C PHE A 203 15.87 24.13 1.93
N TRP A 204 14.83 24.76 1.37
CA TRP A 204 14.25 26.01 1.90
C TRP A 204 15.21 27.21 1.94
N ARG A 205 16.32 27.15 1.20
CA ARG A 205 17.20 28.30 1.01
C ARG A 205 16.51 29.34 0.13
N PRO A 206 16.46 30.63 0.50
CA PRO A 206 15.87 31.67 -0.35
C PRO A 206 16.50 31.71 -1.73
N ASP A 207 15.66 31.84 -2.77
CA ASP A 207 16.15 32.00 -4.13
C ASP A 207 16.42 33.46 -4.50
N ASN A 208 17.12 33.68 -5.61
CA ASN A 208 17.36 35.01 -6.15
C ASN A 208 17.31 34.98 -7.67
N ILE A 209 17.32 36.18 -8.27
CA ILE A 209 17.21 36.35 -9.71
C ILE A 209 18.35 35.67 -10.48
N TYR A 210 19.57 35.61 -9.92
CA TYR A 210 20.71 34.96 -10.56
C TYR A 210 20.54 33.44 -10.64
N TYR A 211 20.02 32.81 -9.58
CA TYR A 211 19.73 31.37 -9.57
C TYR A 211 18.62 31.02 -10.57
N GLN A 212 17.57 31.85 -10.64
CA GLN A 212 16.48 31.69 -11.61
C GLN A 212 17.00 31.79 -13.05
N ILE A 213 17.69 32.89 -13.38
CA ILE A 213 18.24 33.13 -14.72
C ILE A 213 19.24 32.03 -15.10
N GLY A 214 20.12 31.62 -14.19
CA GLY A 214 21.07 30.53 -14.43
C GLY A 214 20.38 29.22 -14.80
N GLY A 215 19.32 28.85 -14.06
CA GLY A 215 18.48 27.70 -14.38
C GLY A 215 17.80 27.82 -15.76
N TYR A 216 17.24 28.99 -16.07
CA TYR A 216 16.58 29.25 -17.36
C TYR A 216 17.55 29.15 -18.54
N ILE A 217 18.75 29.74 -18.42
CA ILE A 217 19.80 29.67 -19.44
C ILE A 217 20.21 28.22 -19.66
N LEU A 218 20.49 27.47 -18.59
CA LEU A 218 20.92 26.08 -18.69
C LEU A 218 19.87 25.20 -19.37
N VAL A 219 18.61 25.24 -18.91
CA VAL A 219 17.54 24.43 -19.49
C VAL A 219 17.25 24.83 -20.94
N SER A 220 17.30 26.13 -21.26
CA SER A 220 17.15 26.62 -22.63
C SER A 220 18.27 26.11 -23.55
N PHE A 221 19.52 26.16 -23.10
CA PHE A 221 20.67 25.63 -23.83
C PHE A 221 20.53 24.12 -24.08
N LEU A 222 20.22 23.33 -23.04
CA LEU A 222 20.01 21.88 -23.15
C LEU A 222 18.87 21.55 -24.14
N THR A 223 17.79 22.33 -24.09
CA THR A 223 16.63 22.18 -24.97
C THR A 223 17.00 22.50 -26.42
N LEU A 224 17.63 23.65 -26.69
CA LEU A 224 18.05 24.04 -28.04
C LEU A 224 19.03 23.03 -28.66
N PHE A 225 20.00 22.55 -27.87
CA PHE A 225 20.92 21.51 -28.30
C PHE A 225 20.18 20.21 -28.65
N ALA A 226 19.26 19.76 -27.79
CA ALA A 226 18.45 18.59 -28.04
C ALA A 226 17.56 18.76 -29.28
N CYS A 227 16.99 19.95 -29.50
CA CYS A 227 16.20 20.27 -30.69
C CYS A 227 17.02 20.08 -31.98
N PHE A 228 18.24 20.61 -32.01
CA PHE A 228 19.14 20.44 -33.16
C PHE A 228 19.48 18.95 -33.40
N LYS A 229 19.85 18.21 -32.35
CA LYS A 229 20.21 16.79 -32.47
C LYS A 229 19.03 15.89 -32.86
N LEU A 230 17.84 16.21 -32.39
CA LEU A 230 16.63 15.40 -32.60
C LEU A 230 15.82 15.87 -33.81
N TRP A 231 16.25 16.91 -34.52
CA TRP A 231 15.49 17.54 -35.61
C TRP A 231 14.90 16.55 -36.62
N LYS A 232 15.69 15.55 -37.03
CA LYS A 232 15.28 14.53 -38.02
C LYS A 232 14.39 13.41 -37.44
N LYS A 233 14.27 13.27 -36.11
CA LYS A 233 13.47 12.21 -35.48
C LYS A 233 11.99 12.57 -35.49
N LYS A 234 11.12 11.64 -35.90
CA LYS A 234 9.65 11.84 -35.87
C LYS A 234 9.13 12.05 -34.45
N GLN A 235 9.64 11.29 -33.49
CA GLN A 235 9.24 11.36 -32.08
C GLN A 235 9.98 12.44 -31.26
N ALA A 236 10.71 13.36 -31.92
CA ALA A 236 11.44 14.44 -31.25
C ALA A 236 10.61 15.20 -30.18
N PRO A 237 9.30 15.47 -30.38
CA PRO A 237 8.51 16.16 -29.36
C PRO A 237 8.50 15.48 -27.99
N TYR A 238 8.38 14.15 -27.94
CA TYR A 238 8.34 13.40 -26.67
C TYR A 238 9.72 13.35 -26.00
N TYR A 239 10.80 13.22 -26.79
CA TYR A 239 12.16 13.31 -26.28
C TYR A 239 12.45 14.69 -25.65
N LEU A 240 12.04 15.76 -26.33
CA LEU A 240 12.20 17.12 -25.82
C LEU A 240 11.34 17.36 -24.57
N SER A 241 10.09 16.89 -24.56
CA SER A 241 9.21 17.00 -23.40
C SER A 241 9.80 16.34 -22.17
N ALA A 242 10.35 15.13 -22.31
CA ALA A 242 11.02 14.42 -21.21
C ALA A 242 12.22 15.21 -20.66
N LEU A 243 13.06 15.76 -21.55
CA LEU A 243 14.23 16.55 -21.14
C LEU A 243 13.81 17.86 -20.46
N ILE A 244 12.84 18.58 -21.02
CA ILE A 244 12.39 19.87 -20.47
C ILE A 244 11.83 19.66 -19.06
N PHE A 245 10.94 18.68 -18.86
CA PHE A 245 10.40 18.43 -17.51
C PHE A 245 11.49 17.95 -16.53
N ALA A 246 12.41 17.09 -16.96
CA ALA A 246 13.45 16.58 -16.08
C ALA A 246 14.48 17.67 -15.72
N ALA A 247 14.89 18.47 -16.71
CA ALA A 247 15.86 19.56 -16.51
C ALA A 247 15.24 20.74 -15.74
N SER A 248 13.97 21.07 -15.98
CA SER A 248 13.28 22.12 -15.19
C SER A 248 13.11 21.70 -13.73
N PHE A 249 12.67 20.47 -13.45
CA PHE A 249 12.65 19.95 -12.07
C PHE A 249 14.03 20.01 -11.41
N MET A 250 15.08 19.69 -12.17
CA MET A 250 16.44 19.61 -11.65
C MET A 250 17.06 20.97 -11.37
N PHE A 251 16.89 21.94 -12.27
CA PHE A 251 17.70 23.16 -12.30
C PHE A 251 16.91 24.45 -12.07
N PHE A 252 15.58 24.45 -12.16
CA PHE A 252 14.81 25.63 -11.76
C PHE A 252 14.70 25.71 -10.24
N THR A 253 14.65 26.93 -9.73
CA THR A 253 14.28 27.18 -8.34
C THR A 253 12.76 27.07 -8.17
N ARG A 254 12.28 27.11 -6.92
CA ARG A 254 10.85 27.05 -6.55
C ARG A 254 10.17 25.75 -6.98
N MET A 255 10.94 24.67 -7.05
CA MET A 255 10.46 23.34 -7.35
C MET A 255 10.12 22.57 -6.07
N HIS A 256 8.95 21.92 -6.10
CA HIS A 256 8.49 21.01 -5.07
C HIS A 256 8.75 19.57 -5.47
N GLU A 257 8.78 18.66 -4.49
CA GLU A 257 8.96 17.23 -4.70
C GLU A 257 8.05 16.71 -5.82
N ARG A 258 6.77 17.10 -5.79
CA ARG A 258 5.73 16.63 -6.71
C ARG A 258 5.93 17.02 -8.18
N HIS A 259 6.72 18.05 -8.47
CA HIS A 259 6.89 18.62 -9.82
C HIS A 259 7.63 17.71 -10.82
N LEU A 260 8.19 16.58 -10.36
CA LEU A 260 8.84 15.60 -11.24
C LEU A 260 7.85 14.75 -12.06
N LEU A 261 6.59 14.61 -11.63
CA LEU A 261 5.63 13.67 -12.24
C LEU A 261 5.43 13.83 -13.76
N PRO A 262 5.32 15.04 -14.34
CA PRO A 262 5.08 15.21 -15.78
C PRO A 262 6.16 14.58 -16.68
N VAL A 263 7.35 14.29 -16.15
CA VAL A 263 8.42 13.58 -16.87
C VAL A 263 8.02 12.16 -17.29
N PHE A 264 7.20 11.46 -16.50
CA PHE A 264 6.96 10.02 -16.71
C PHE A 264 6.16 9.72 -17.97
N ALA A 265 5.21 10.57 -18.37
CA ALA A 265 4.41 10.34 -19.56
C ALA A 265 5.25 10.35 -20.85
N PRO A 266 6.06 11.40 -21.14
CA PRO A 266 6.96 11.38 -22.29
C PRO A 266 8.09 10.34 -22.14
N LEU A 267 8.62 10.11 -20.93
CA LEU A 267 9.63 9.05 -20.73
C LEU A 267 9.09 7.66 -21.06
N ALA A 268 7.85 7.34 -20.68
CA ALA A 268 7.23 6.05 -21.01
C ALA A 268 7.15 5.84 -22.52
N ILE A 269 6.76 6.87 -23.29
CA ILE A 269 6.71 6.82 -24.76
C ILE A 269 8.12 6.53 -25.33
N ILE A 270 9.14 7.30 -24.91
CA ILE A 270 10.49 7.15 -25.48
C ILE A 270 11.22 5.90 -24.98
N ALA A 271 10.86 5.35 -23.81
CA ALA A 271 11.42 4.10 -23.30
C ALA A 271 10.95 2.89 -24.13
N ILE A 272 9.71 2.92 -24.62
CA ILE A 272 9.23 1.91 -25.58
C ILE A 272 9.89 2.09 -26.95
N GLU A 273 10.19 3.32 -27.35
CA GLU A 273 10.96 3.59 -28.57
C GLU A 273 12.38 3.05 -28.53
N ASN A 274 13.09 3.40 -27.46
CA ASN A 274 14.49 3.12 -27.20
C ASN A 274 14.63 2.71 -25.72
N PRO A 275 14.79 1.40 -25.42
CA PRO A 275 14.81 0.89 -24.05
C PRO A 275 15.97 1.41 -23.20
N LEU A 276 16.95 2.10 -23.78
CA LEU A 276 17.95 2.84 -23.02
C LEU A 276 17.31 3.84 -22.03
N PHE A 277 16.17 4.43 -22.39
CA PHE A 277 15.45 5.37 -21.54
C PHE A 277 14.63 4.72 -20.42
N LEU A 278 14.62 3.38 -20.31
CA LEU A 278 14.14 2.72 -19.10
C LEU A 278 15.01 3.04 -17.87
N ILE A 279 16.30 3.34 -18.07
CA ILE A 279 17.21 3.70 -16.98
C ILE A 279 16.74 4.97 -16.26
N PRO A 280 16.57 6.13 -16.93
CA PRO A 280 16.01 7.30 -16.30
C PRO A 280 14.55 7.13 -15.87
N TYR A 281 13.74 6.35 -16.61
CA TYR A 281 12.35 6.09 -16.20
C TYR A 281 12.27 5.39 -14.83
N LEU A 282 13.01 4.28 -14.66
CA LEU A 282 13.04 3.52 -13.41
C LEU A 282 13.78 4.27 -12.32
N GLY A 283 14.89 4.94 -12.66
CA GLY A 283 15.67 5.75 -11.74
C GLY A 283 14.83 6.87 -11.12
N PHE A 284 14.18 7.70 -11.95
CA PHE A 284 13.28 8.74 -11.45
C PHE A 284 12.09 8.15 -10.71
N SER A 285 11.55 6.99 -11.11
CA SER A 285 10.45 6.35 -10.39
C SER A 285 10.84 6.04 -8.94
N LEU A 286 12.02 5.46 -8.73
CA LEU A 286 12.51 5.09 -7.40
C LEU A 286 12.84 6.31 -6.54
N THR A 287 13.59 7.26 -7.10
CA THR A 287 13.97 8.48 -6.37
C THR A 287 12.77 9.36 -6.08
N TYR A 288 11.79 9.43 -6.99
CA TYR A 288 10.57 10.19 -6.80
C TYR A 288 9.69 9.58 -5.70
N MET A 289 9.57 8.25 -5.63
CA MET A 289 8.88 7.60 -4.51
C MET A 289 9.54 7.93 -3.17
N ALA A 290 10.87 7.87 -3.09
CA ALA A 290 11.59 8.26 -1.89
C ALA A 290 11.32 9.73 -1.54
N ASN A 291 11.35 10.61 -2.54
CA ASN A 291 11.09 12.04 -2.37
C ASN A 291 9.66 12.33 -1.85
N LEU A 292 8.64 11.71 -2.45
CA LEU A 292 7.25 11.85 -2.00
C LEU A 292 7.07 11.31 -0.57
N TYR A 293 7.69 10.18 -0.25
CA TYR A 293 7.62 9.60 1.10
C TYR A 293 8.31 10.47 2.13
N TYR A 294 9.49 11.02 1.80
CA TYR A 294 10.21 11.96 2.64
C TYR A 294 9.34 13.18 2.95
N ALA A 295 8.79 13.83 1.92
CA ALA A 295 7.95 15.01 2.09
C ALA A 295 6.67 14.70 2.88
N TYR A 296 6.04 13.54 2.64
CA TYR A 296 4.87 13.11 3.39
C TYR A 296 5.18 13.00 4.89
N VAL A 297 6.22 12.27 5.27
CA VAL A 297 6.57 12.10 6.69
C VAL A 297 7.06 13.41 7.30
N TRP A 298 7.84 14.20 6.57
CA TRP A 298 8.26 15.52 7.02
C TRP A 298 7.06 16.41 7.37
N ILE A 299 5.98 16.38 6.58
CA ILE A 299 4.76 17.14 6.90
C ILE A 299 3.95 16.49 8.04
N THR A 300 3.81 15.16 8.06
CA THR A 300 2.89 14.47 9.00
C THR A 300 3.48 14.13 10.37
N ASP A 301 4.81 14.09 10.51
CA ASP A 301 5.53 13.68 11.72
C ASP A 301 6.45 14.81 12.22
N ASN A 302 5.89 16.02 12.38
CA ASN A 302 6.57 17.20 12.94
C ASN A 302 7.96 17.48 12.34
N PHE A 303 8.06 17.53 11.01
CA PHE A 303 9.30 17.87 10.29
C PHE A 303 10.45 16.86 10.50
N ARG A 304 10.11 15.63 10.90
CA ARG A 304 11.08 14.54 11.04
C ARG A 304 11.67 14.13 9.68
N GLN A 305 12.99 14.05 9.63
CA GLN A 305 13.71 13.50 8.49
C GLN A 305 13.76 11.97 8.58
N VAL A 306 13.25 11.28 7.55
CA VAL A 306 13.22 9.81 7.50
C VAL A 306 14.47 9.21 6.90
N PHE A 307 15.16 9.99 6.07
CA PHE A 307 16.43 9.63 5.47
C PHE A 307 17.54 10.46 6.11
N SER A 308 18.74 9.89 6.19
CA SER A 308 19.93 10.65 6.56
C SER A 308 20.29 11.66 5.47
N ASP A 309 20.97 12.74 5.84
CA ASP A 309 21.45 13.76 4.89
C ASP A 309 22.27 13.15 3.75
N PHE A 310 23.10 12.14 4.06
CA PHE A 310 23.87 11.42 3.05
C PHE A 310 22.96 10.71 2.04
N ALA A 311 21.89 10.05 2.50
CA ALA A 311 20.97 9.35 1.63
C ALA A 311 20.19 10.33 0.73
N ILE A 312 19.77 11.49 1.27
CA ILE A 312 19.11 12.55 0.50
C ILE A 312 20.04 13.05 -0.61
N LYS A 313 21.26 13.46 -0.26
CA LYS A 313 22.26 13.95 -1.22
C LYS A 313 22.62 12.90 -2.27
N LEU A 314 22.70 11.63 -1.89
CA LEU A 314 22.93 10.53 -2.84
C LEU A 314 21.79 10.43 -3.86
N LEU A 315 20.52 10.54 -3.44
CA LEU A 315 19.37 10.49 -4.33
C LEU A 315 19.33 11.71 -5.26
N GLU A 316 19.74 12.88 -4.79
CA GLU A 316 19.87 14.11 -5.60
C GLU A 316 20.96 13.96 -6.67
N VAL A 317 22.14 13.47 -6.31
CA VAL A 317 23.23 13.16 -7.25
C VAL A 317 22.78 12.14 -8.30
N ILE A 318 22.03 11.10 -7.89
CA ILE A 318 21.44 10.13 -8.82
C ILE A 318 20.53 10.85 -9.80
N ASN A 319 19.62 11.72 -9.33
CA ASN A 319 18.71 12.44 -10.22
C ASN A 319 19.43 13.36 -11.21
N ILE A 320 20.49 14.06 -10.78
CA ILE A 320 21.36 14.84 -11.68
C ILE A 320 21.97 13.91 -12.73
N GLY A 321 22.52 12.78 -12.31
CA GLY A 321 23.09 11.76 -13.18
C GLY A 321 22.10 11.24 -14.23
N LEU A 322 20.81 11.11 -13.87
CA LEU A 322 19.76 10.69 -14.80
C LEU A 322 19.45 11.76 -15.87
N VAL A 323 19.42 13.06 -15.49
CA VAL A 323 19.26 14.15 -16.47
C VAL A 323 20.47 14.22 -17.40
N VAL A 324 21.69 14.13 -16.84
CA VAL A 324 22.93 14.07 -17.61
C VAL A 324 22.92 12.86 -18.56
N PHE A 325 22.43 11.71 -18.12
CA PHE A 325 22.30 10.52 -18.96
C PHE A 325 21.33 10.71 -20.13
N ILE A 326 20.17 11.34 -19.91
CA ILE A 326 19.22 11.69 -20.97
C ILE A 326 19.92 12.58 -22.00
N PHE A 327 20.56 13.65 -21.55
CA PHE A 327 21.26 14.60 -22.41
C PHE A 327 22.42 13.95 -23.18
N TYR A 328 23.26 13.17 -22.50
CA TYR A 328 24.37 12.44 -23.09
C TYR A 328 23.90 11.46 -24.16
N SER A 329 22.78 10.77 -23.90
CA SER A 329 22.15 9.86 -24.86
C SER A 329 21.73 10.59 -26.15
N PHE A 330 21.29 11.85 -26.04
CA PHE A 330 21.00 12.69 -27.21
C PHE A 330 22.27 13.16 -27.92
N ALA A 331 23.26 13.64 -27.16
CA ALA A 331 24.52 14.16 -27.70
C ALA A 331 25.29 13.11 -28.52
N ARG A 332 25.32 11.86 -28.02
CA ARG A 332 25.97 10.72 -28.66
C ARG A 332 25.05 9.89 -29.55
N ASN A 333 23.78 10.27 -29.67
CA ASN A 333 22.74 9.53 -30.41
C ASN A 333 22.69 8.03 -30.05
N LEU A 334 22.80 7.73 -28.75
CA LEU A 334 22.81 6.36 -28.26
C LEU A 334 21.48 5.67 -28.54
N ARG A 335 21.55 4.46 -29.06
CA ARG A 335 20.37 3.65 -29.38
C ARG A 335 20.57 2.23 -28.92
N MET A 336 19.56 1.72 -28.23
CA MET A 336 19.45 0.31 -27.92
C MET A 336 18.20 -0.25 -28.59
N GLU A 337 18.24 -1.52 -28.96
CA GLU A 337 17.08 -2.22 -29.52
C GLU A 337 16.55 -3.22 -28.51
N TRP A 338 15.23 -3.38 -28.48
CA TRP A 338 14.58 -4.37 -27.64
C TRP A 338 15.10 -5.78 -27.89
N GLY A 339 15.50 -6.12 -29.12
CA GLY A 339 16.15 -7.39 -29.41
C GLY A 339 17.42 -7.62 -28.60
N LYS A 340 18.29 -6.60 -28.47
CA LYS A 340 19.50 -6.67 -27.63
C LYS A 340 19.16 -6.72 -26.15
N VAL A 341 18.17 -5.97 -25.68
CA VAL A 341 17.74 -6.00 -24.28
C VAL A 341 17.16 -7.36 -23.93
N ILE A 342 16.28 -7.90 -24.77
CA ILE A 342 15.70 -9.24 -24.62
C ILE A 342 16.79 -10.29 -24.73
N LEU A 343 17.78 -10.14 -25.61
CA LEU A 343 18.89 -11.08 -25.74
C LEU A 343 19.85 -11.01 -24.55
N THR A 344 20.12 -9.83 -24.00
CA THR A 344 20.91 -9.66 -22.77
C THR A 344 20.14 -10.17 -21.56
N ALA A 345 18.85 -9.87 -21.44
CA ALA A 345 17.98 -10.43 -20.42
C ALA A 345 17.88 -11.95 -20.57
N ASN A 346 17.76 -12.47 -21.78
CA ASN A 346 17.77 -13.89 -22.06
C ASN A 346 19.15 -14.49 -21.83
N LYS A 347 20.26 -13.82 -22.11
CA LYS A 347 21.63 -14.29 -21.76
C LYS A 347 21.90 -14.19 -20.28
N PHE A 348 21.27 -13.27 -19.57
CA PHE A 348 21.31 -13.17 -18.13
C PHE A 348 20.45 -14.25 -17.49
N ILE A 349 19.21 -14.47 -17.96
CA ILE A 349 18.33 -15.57 -17.57
C ILE A 349 18.93 -16.91 -17.99
N HIS A 350 19.55 -16.99 -19.17
CA HIS A 350 20.16 -18.19 -19.69
C HIS A 350 21.55 -18.41 -19.08
N GLY A 351 22.25 -17.35 -18.67
CA GLY A 351 23.49 -17.38 -17.90
C GLY A 351 23.22 -17.71 -16.43
N LEU A 352 22.09 -17.28 -15.88
CA LEU A 352 21.47 -17.82 -14.67
C LEU A 352 21.09 -19.28 -14.91
N LYS A 353 20.52 -19.65 -16.07
CA LYS A 353 20.28 -21.07 -16.42
C LYS A 353 21.55 -21.87 -16.72
N LYS A 354 22.68 -21.26 -17.10
CA LYS A 354 23.96 -21.92 -17.42
C LYS A 354 24.83 -22.03 -16.17
N ARG A 355 24.80 -21.03 -15.28
CA ARG A 355 25.18 -21.15 -13.86
C ARG A 355 24.25 -22.13 -13.12
N ASN A 356 23.00 -22.27 -13.55
CA ASN A 356 22.07 -23.32 -13.13
C ASN A 356 22.08 -24.56 -14.07
N ALA A 357 23.01 -24.68 -15.03
CA ALA A 357 23.17 -25.86 -15.89
C ALA A 357 24.15 -26.85 -15.28
N THR A 358 25.08 -26.38 -14.45
CA THR A 358 25.21 -27.02 -13.14
C THR A 358 23.87 -26.82 -12.48
N LYS A 359 22.97 -27.81 -12.52
CA LYS A 359 21.82 -27.85 -11.62
C LYS A 359 22.36 -27.58 -10.23
N VAL A 360 22.36 -26.32 -9.79
CA VAL A 360 22.16 -26.00 -8.39
C VAL A 360 20.68 -26.30 -8.21
N ARG A 361 20.34 -27.60 -8.28
CA ARG A 361 19.61 -28.18 -7.17
C ARG A 361 20.44 -27.68 -6.00
N VAL A 362 19.99 -26.61 -5.35
CA VAL A 362 20.18 -26.54 -3.92
C VAL A 362 19.54 -27.85 -3.47
N LYS A 363 20.34 -28.93 -3.44
CA LYS A 363 20.05 -30.06 -2.60
C LYS A 363 20.16 -29.38 -1.25
N LEU A 364 19.06 -28.77 -0.80
CA LEU A 364 18.82 -28.60 0.61
C LEU A 364 19.28 -29.92 1.20
N PRO A 365 20.24 -29.92 2.13
CA PRO A 365 20.72 -31.16 2.70
C PRO A 365 19.46 -31.95 3.03
N LYS A 366 19.30 -33.12 2.39
CA LYS A 366 18.19 -34.00 2.71
C LYS A 366 18.55 -34.53 4.08
N ILE A 367 18.26 -33.74 5.10
CA ILE A 367 18.35 -34.14 6.49
C ILE A 367 17.19 -35.10 6.65
N SER A 368 17.41 -36.36 6.28
CA SER A 368 16.44 -37.42 6.47
C SER A 368 16.53 -37.84 7.93
N ILE A 369 15.67 -37.25 8.75
CA ILE A 369 15.54 -37.63 10.16
C ILE A 369 14.74 -38.93 10.20
N SER A 370 15.20 -39.92 10.98
CA SER A 370 14.43 -41.16 11.16
C SER A 370 13.07 -40.86 11.82
N PRO A 371 12.01 -41.63 11.54
CA PRO A 371 10.68 -41.38 12.13
C PRO A 371 10.69 -41.31 13.66
N GLN A 372 11.54 -42.12 14.31
CA GLN A 372 11.72 -42.10 15.77
C GLN A 372 12.33 -40.78 16.26
N LYS A 373 13.39 -40.29 15.61
CA LYS A 373 14.01 -38.99 15.95
C LYS A 373 13.07 -37.83 15.65
N ALA A 374 12.31 -37.88 14.56
CA ALA A 374 11.34 -36.86 14.22
C ALA A 374 10.21 -36.78 15.26
N LYS A 375 9.70 -37.94 15.72
CA LYS A 375 8.74 -38.01 16.83
C LYS A 375 9.32 -37.44 18.12
N LEU A 376 10.56 -37.78 18.47
CA LEU A 376 11.25 -37.24 19.65
C LEU A 376 11.37 -35.71 19.57
N PHE A 377 11.85 -35.16 18.45
CA PHE A 377 11.96 -33.71 18.28
C PHE A 377 10.61 -33.00 18.33
N LEU A 378 9.57 -33.58 17.74
CA LEU A 378 8.22 -33.02 17.84
C LEU A 378 7.74 -33.00 19.29
N ILE A 379 7.95 -34.09 20.05
CA ILE A 379 7.60 -34.14 21.48
C ILE A 379 8.36 -33.05 22.24
N LEU A 380 9.67 -32.88 22.00
CA LEU A 380 10.47 -31.84 22.64
C LEU A 380 9.95 -30.43 22.30
N ILE A 381 9.61 -30.15 21.03
CA ILE A 381 9.04 -28.87 20.61
C ILE A 381 7.69 -28.62 21.28
N LEU A 382 6.81 -29.63 21.33
CA LEU A 382 5.50 -29.51 21.96
C LEU A 382 5.59 -29.37 23.48
N MET A 383 6.51 -30.08 24.13
CA MET A 383 6.78 -29.90 25.55
C MET A 383 7.31 -28.49 25.83
N PHE A 384 8.26 -28.00 25.03
CA PHE A 384 8.73 -26.63 25.13
C PHE A 384 7.60 -25.61 24.94
N ALA A 385 6.77 -25.78 23.91
CA ALA A 385 5.63 -24.93 23.65
C ALA A 385 4.61 -24.95 24.79
N PHE A 386 4.37 -26.13 25.38
CA PHE A 386 3.47 -26.31 26.52
C PHE A 386 4.01 -25.62 27.76
N VAL A 387 5.23 -25.93 28.17
CA VAL A 387 5.87 -25.34 29.36
C VAL A 387 5.93 -23.83 29.24
N THR A 388 6.39 -23.29 28.11
CA THR A 388 6.49 -21.82 27.93
C THR A 388 5.13 -21.11 27.96
N ARG A 389 4.04 -21.77 27.54
CA ARG A 389 2.69 -21.17 27.53
C ARG A 389 1.94 -21.36 28.84
N THR A 390 2.25 -22.37 29.64
CA THR A 390 1.55 -22.65 30.90
C THR A 390 2.34 -22.27 32.15
N PHE A 391 3.67 -22.15 32.07
CA PHE A 391 4.50 -21.79 33.20
C PHE A 391 4.16 -20.40 33.73
N ASN A 392 3.78 -20.35 35.01
CA ASN A 392 3.35 -19.14 35.72
C ASN A 392 2.23 -18.36 34.99
N LEU A 393 1.29 -19.08 34.36
CA LEU A 393 0.22 -18.47 33.56
C LEU A 393 -0.75 -17.60 34.37
N GLY A 394 -0.93 -17.91 35.66
CA GLY A 394 -1.73 -17.11 36.59
C GLY A 394 -1.11 -15.75 36.95
N SER A 395 0.11 -15.44 36.52
CA SER A 395 0.73 -14.13 36.71
C SER A 395 0.67 -13.31 35.41
N PRO A 396 0.23 -12.04 35.43
CA PRO A 396 -0.28 -11.27 36.58
C PRO A 396 -1.66 -11.75 37.10
N LYS A 397 -1.95 -11.55 38.39
CA LYS A 397 -3.22 -12.00 38.99
C LYS A 397 -4.45 -11.24 38.48
N ASN A 398 -4.27 -9.95 38.18
CA ASN A 398 -5.33 -9.09 37.69
C ASN A 398 -5.44 -9.15 36.16
N GLU A 399 -6.60 -8.80 35.64
CA GLU A 399 -6.80 -8.53 34.21
C GLU A 399 -5.94 -7.35 33.77
N TYR A 400 -5.37 -7.45 32.58
CA TYR A 400 -4.61 -6.37 31.95
C TYR A 400 -4.89 -6.31 30.46
N PHE A 401 -4.64 -5.15 29.85
CA PHE A 401 -4.93 -4.91 28.44
C PHE A 401 -6.38 -5.34 28.11
N ASP A 402 -6.61 -6.01 26.98
CA ASP A 402 -7.94 -6.43 26.55
C ASP A 402 -8.57 -7.56 27.42
N GLU A 403 -7.87 -8.12 28.42
CA GLU A 403 -8.50 -9.05 29.39
C GLU A 403 -9.59 -8.35 30.22
N VAL A 404 -9.45 -7.04 30.45
CA VAL A 404 -10.48 -6.23 31.15
C VAL A 404 -11.79 -6.18 30.38
N TYR A 405 -11.79 -6.60 29.11
CA TYR A 405 -12.98 -6.75 28.29
C TYR A 405 -13.35 -8.23 28.15
N HIS A 406 -12.42 -9.05 27.67
CA HIS A 406 -12.69 -10.45 27.35
C HIS A 406 -12.94 -11.32 28.59
N ALA A 407 -12.01 -11.33 29.54
CA ALA A 407 -12.11 -12.18 30.74
C ALA A 407 -13.25 -11.70 31.65
N PHE A 408 -13.42 -10.37 31.77
CA PHE A 408 -14.55 -9.78 32.47
C PHE A 408 -15.89 -10.23 31.88
N THR A 409 -16.08 -10.10 30.57
CA THR A 409 -17.33 -10.50 29.92
C THR A 409 -17.56 -12.02 30.01
N ALA A 410 -16.49 -12.82 29.93
CA ALA A 410 -16.58 -14.26 30.17
C ALA A 410 -17.07 -14.56 31.60
N ARG A 411 -16.60 -13.83 32.62
CA ARG A 411 -17.08 -13.98 34.00
C ARG A 411 -18.56 -13.62 34.12
N VAL A 412 -19.01 -12.56 33.45
CA VAL A 412 -20.44 -12.19 33.42
C VAL A 412 -21.30 -13.30 32.77
N ILE A 413 -20.81 -13.90 31.67
CA ILE A 413 -21.48 -15.05 31.02
C ILE A 413 -21.54 -16.26 31.96
N LEU A 414 -20.46 -16.54 32.69
CA LEU A 414 -20.38 -17.67 33.63
C LEU A 414 -21.46 -17.59 34.72
N HIS A 415 -21.73 -16.39 35.23
CA HIS A 415 -22.76 -16.14 36.25
C HIS A 415 -24.19 -16.04 35.69
N GLY A 416 -24.38 -16.27 34.38
CA GLY A 416 -25.69 -16.22 33.73
C GLY A 416 -26.31 -14.82 33.67
N ASP A 417 -25.50 -13.77 33.84
CA ASP A 417 -25.99 -12.39 33.80
C ASP A 417 -26.22 -11.93 32.35
N SER A 418 -27.45 -11.46 32.09
CA SER A 418 -27.92 -11.00 30.77
C SER A 418 -27.09 -9.83 30.24
N LYS A 419 -26.49 -9.03 31.12
CA LYS A 419 -25.71 -7.84 30.78
C LYS A 419 -24.53 -8.11 29.86
N ALA A 420 -24.00 -9.33 29.82
CA ALA A 420 -22.93 -9.72 28.90
C ALA A 420 -23.28 -9.50 27.42
N TRP A 421 -24.57 -9.44 27.09
CA TRP A 421 -25.10 -9.37 25.74
C TRP A 421 -25.73 -8.01 25.40
N GLU A 422 -25.80 -7.12 26.39
CA GLU A 422 -26.49 -5.84 26.34
C GLU A 422 -25.46 -4.72 26.19
N TRP A 423 -25.06 -4.42 24.94
CA TRP A 423 -23.99 -3.45 24.64
C TRP A 423 -24.26 -2.01 25.09
N TRP A 424 -25.50 -1.69 25.47
CA TRP A 424 -25.93 -0.40 25.99
C TRP A 424 -25.74 -0.24 27.49
N ASN A 425 -25.42 -1.32 28.22
CA ASN A 425 -25.24 -1.24 29.67
C ASN A 425 -23.91 -0.61 30.05
N THR A 426 -23.93 0.11 31.17
CA THR A 426 -22.73 0.72 31.76
C THR A 426 -21.92 -0.33 32.52
N PRO A 427 -20.67 -0.60 32.12
CA PRO A 427 -19.81 -1.54 32.85
C PRO A 427 -19.28 -0.92 34.16
N PRO A 428 -18.82 -1.74 35.12
CA PRO A 428 -18.09 -1.27 36.29
C PRO A 428 -16.83 -0.49 35.90
N ALA A 429 -16.38 0.43 36.77
CA ALA A 429 -15.19 1.23 36.53
C ALA A 429 -13.96 0.34 36.24
N GLY A 430 -13.25 0.63 35.14
CA GLY A 430 -12.08 -0.12 34.70
C GLY A 430 -12.36 -1.34 33.81
N PHE A 431 -13.62 -1.67 33.53
CA PHE A 431 -14.03 -2.79 32.69
C PHE A 431 -14.90 -2.34 31.52
N ALA A 432 -15.05 -3.18 30.49
CA ALA A 432 -16.10 -2.99 29.48
C ALA A 432 -16.65 -4.32 28.95
N TYR A 433 -17.92 -4.32 28.56
CA TYR A 433 -18.55 -5.47 27.92
C TYR A 433 -18.00 -5.67 26.51
N GLU A 434 -17.45 -6.85 26.25
CA GLU A 434 -16.83 -7.23 24.98
C GLU A 434 -17.88 -7.86 24.06
N TRP A 435 -18.62 -7.03 23.35
CA TRP A 435 -19.59 -7.47 22.33
C TRP A 435 -19.02 -7.39 20.90
N THR A 436 -17.80 -6.88 20.74
CA THR A 436 -17.16 -6.60 19.43
C THR A 436 -16.64 -7.85 18.72
N HIS A 437 -16.74 -9.01 19.38
CA HIS A 437 -16.37 -10.31 18.84
C HIS A 437 -17.39 -11.40 19.19
N PRO A 438 -17.52 -12.42 18.32
CA PRO A 438 -18.38 -13.57 18.58
C PRO A 438 -17.91 -14.38 19.81
N PRO A 439 -18.77 -15.22 20.41
CA PRO A 439 -18.60 -15.63 21.81
C PRO A 439 -17.68 -16.83 22.07
N ILE A 440 -17.24 -17.62 21.08
CA ILE A 440 -16.51 -18.88 21.34
C ILE A 440 -15.27 -18.70 22.22
N ALA A 441 -14.50 -17.63 22.02
CA ALA A 441 -13.33 -17.38 22.85
C ALA A 441 -13.70 -17.12 24.32
N LYS A 442 -14.78 -16.36 24.56
CA LYS A 442 -15.32 -16.11 25.90
C LYS A 442 -15.88 -17.39 26.52
N LEU A 443 -16.56 -18.22 25.75
CA LEU A 443 -17.05 -19.53 26.22
C LEU A 443 -15.90 -20.49 26.56
N GLY A 444 -14.79 -20.42 25.83
CA GLY A 444 -13.56 -21.13 26.18
C GLY A 444 -13.01 -20.66 27.53
N MET A 445 -12.99 -19.35 27.78
CA MET A 445 -12.60 -18.79 29.09
C MET A 445 -13.56 -19.21 30.20
N VAL A 446 -14.89 -19.22 29.95
CA VAL A 446 -15.91 -19.75 30.89
C VAL A 446 -15.59 -21.20 31.24
N LEU A 447 -15.32 -22.05 30.25
CA LEU A 447 -14.95 -23.45 30.49
C LEU A 447 -13.66 -23.57 31.33
N GLY A 448 -12.67 -22.73 31.05
CA GLY A 448 -11.44 -22.68 31.83
C GLY A 448 -11.68 -22.27 33.28
N MET A 449 -12.53 -21.27 33.52
CA MET A 449 -12.91 -20.83 34.86
C MET A 449 -13.74 -21.88 35.61
N LEU A 450 -14.62 -22.61 34.94
CA LEU A 450 -15.38 -23.72 35.55
C LEU A 450 -14.47 -24.84 36.06
N ILE A 451 -13.39 -25.16 35.32
CA ILE A 451 -12.51 -26.28 35.64
C ILE A 451 -11.40 -25.88 36.63
N PHE A 452 -10.82 -24.69 36.48
CA PHE A 452 -9.63 -24.25 37.22
C PHE A 452 -9.88 -23.08 38.17
N GLY A 453 -11.14 -22.66 38.33
CA GLY A 453 -11.57 -21.55 39.16
C GLY A 453 -11.61 -20.20 38.42
N GLU A 454 -12.40 -19.26 38.95
CA GLU A 454 -12.57 -17.89 38.44
C GLU A 454 -11.36 -16.99 38.73
N ASN A 455 -10.20 -17.36 38.20
CA ASN A 455 -8.93 -16.66 38.40
C ASN A 455 -8.15 -16.55 37.09
N SER A 456 -7.04 -15.80 37.12
CA SER A 456 -6.18 -15.54 35.96
C SER A 456 -5.68 -16.77 35.24
N PHE A 457 -5.45 -17.86 35.97
CA PHE A 457 -5.10 -19.12 35.36
C PHE A 457 -6.29 -19.72 34.59
N GLY A 458 -7.48 -19.71 35.20
CA GLY A 458 -8.72 -20.24 34.61
C GLY A 458 -9.07 -19.63 33.25
N TRP A 459 -9.08 -18.30 33.10
CA TRP A 459 -9.41 -17.68 31.81
C TRP A 459 -8.26 -17.72 30.78
N ARG A 460 -7.00 -17.90 31.19
CA ARG A 460 -5.84 -17.95 30.27
C ARG A 460 -5.49 -19.36 29.76
N VAL A 461 -5.72 -20.40 30.56
CA VAL A 461 -5.38 -21.80 30.22
C VAL A 461 -5.92 -22.25 28.87
N PRO A 462 -7.19 -22.00 28.52
CA PRO A 462 -7.72 -22.40 27.22
C PRO A 462 -6.90 -21.83 26.07
N GLY A 463 -6.61 -20.52 26.06
CA GLY A 463 -5.78 -19.88 25.05
C GLY A 463 -4.39 -20.50 24.94
N ALA A 464 -3.76 -20.82 26.08
CA ALA A 464 -2.44 -21.45 26.12
C ALA A 464 -2.44 -22.83 25.48
N ILE A 465 -3.44 -23.67 25.79
CA ILE A 465 -3.59 -25.02 25.21
C ILE A 465 -3.83 -24.94 23.70
N LEU A 466 -4.71 -24.05 23.24
CA LEU A 466 -4.97 -23.86 21.80
C LEU A 466 -3.70 -23.32 21.08
N GLY A 467 -2.89 -22.51 21.76
CA GLY A 467 -1.57 -22.10 21.28
C GLY A 467 -0.63 -23.29 21.03
N VAL A 468 -0.55 -24.25 21.95
CA VAL A 468 0.22 -25.50 21.79
C VAL A 468 -0.33 -26.34 20.64
N GLY A 469 -1.66 -26.48 20.56
CA GLY A 469 -2.32 -27.17 19.45
C GLY A 469 -2.01 -26.55 18.09
N SER A 470 -1.86 -25.22 18.04
CA SER A 470 -1.52 -24.49 16.81
C SER A 470 -0.09 -24.82 16.34
N VAL A 471 0.87 -24.98 17.26
CA VAL A 471 2.23 -25.46 16.95
C VAL A 471 2.19 -26.85 16.32
N PHE A 472 1.39 -27.77 16.87
CA PHE A 472 1.23 -29.11 16.30
C PHE A 472 0.59 -29.08 14.91
N LEU A 473 -0.44 -28.25 14.70
CA LEU A 473 -1.10 -28.12 13.40
C LEU A 473 -0.18 -27.51 12.33
N VAL A 474 0.69 -26.57 12.69
CA VAL A 474 1.70 -26.05 11.78
C VAL A 474 2.67 -27.15 11.34
N TYR A 475 3.14 -28.00 12.26
CA TYR A 475 3.92 -29.19 11.90
C TYR A 475 3.17 -30.07 10.88
N LEU A 476 1.90 -30.40 11.17
CA LEU A 476 1.10 -31.26 10.30
C LEU A 476 0.85 -30.66 8.92
N LEU A 477 0.57 -29.35 8.84
CA LEU A 477 0.33 -28.64 7.58
C LEU A 477 1.60 -28.52 6.74
N ALA A 478 2.72 -28.11 7.33
CA ALA A 478 4.00 -28.01 6.63
C ALA A 478 4.46 -29.39 6.12
N LYS A 479 4.37 -30.42 6.97
CA LYS A 479 4.62 -31.81 6.57
C LYS A 479 3.71 -32.25 5.42
N GLU A 480 2.42 -31.94 5.49
CA GLU A 480 1.47 -32.36 4.45
C GLU A 480 1.73 -31.64 3.11
N LEU A 481 2.07 -30.35 3.15
CA LEU A 481 2.30 -29.53 1.97
C LEU A 481 3.63 -29.90 1.29
N PHE A 482 4.72 -29.98 2.06
CA PHE A 482 6.06 -30.23 1.53
C PHE A 482 6.40 -31.72 1.40
N LYS A 483 5.69 -32.59 2.12
CA LYS A 483 5.97 -34.04 2.22
C LYS A 483 7.36 -34.32 2.80
N ASP A 484 7.75 -33.50 3.78
CA ASP A 484 9.06 -33.54 4.41
C ASP A 484 8.92 -33.32 5.93
N GLU A 485 9.52 -34.21 6.72
CA GLU A 485 9.44 -34.19 8.19
C GLU A 485 10.20 -33.01 8.78
N THR A 486 11.40 -32.74 8.27
CA THR A 486 12.29 -31.69 8.76
C THR A 486 11.65 -30.32 8.57
N THR A 487 11.03 -30.07 7.42
CA THR A 487 10.27 -28.85 7.15
C THR A 487 9.11 -28.67 8.13
N GLY A 488 8.40 -29.76 8.45
CA GLY A 488 7.36 -29.75 9.49
C GLY A 488 7.90 -29.36 10.87
N LEU A 489 9.02 -29.98 11.28
CA LEU A 489 9.65 -29.73 12.58
C LEU A 489 10.18 -28.30 12.68
N LEU A 490 10.82 -27.79 11.63
CA LEU A 490 11.32 -26.42 11.58
C LEU A 490 10.18 -25.40 11.67
N ALA A 491 9.07 -25.62 10.97
CA ALA A 491 7.91 -24.74 11.02
C ALA A 491 7.27 -24.71 12.43
N ALA A 492 7.13 -25.87 13.08
CA ALA A 492 6.64 -25.92 14.46
C ALA A 492 7.62 -25.31 15.46
N ALA A 493 8.93 -25.54 15.30
CA ALA A 493 9.95 -24.92 16.12
C ALA A 493 9.89 -23.39 16.00
N ALA A 494 9.80 -22.85 14.77
CA ALA A 494 9.69 -21.42 14.51
C ALA A 494 8.49 -20.79 15.23
N LEU A 495 7.30 -21.40 15.13
CA LEU A 495 6.12 -20.90 15.84
C LEU A 495 6.23 -21.05 17.38
N SER A 496 6.86 -22.13 17.84
CA SER A 496 7.05 -22.35 19.28
C SER A 496 7.97 -21.30 19.91
N LEU A 497 8.93 -20.78 19.14
CA LEU A 497 9.93 -19.79 19.51
C LEU A 497 9.53 -18.35 19.17
N ASP A 498 8.34 -18.14 18.60
CA ASP A 498 7.86 -16.80 18.29
C ASP A 498 7.27 -16.11 19.53
N GLY A 499 7.81 -14.94 19.86
CA GLY A 499 7.41 -14.15 21.03
C GLY A 499 5.97 -13.63 20.93
N LEU A 500 5.49 -13.28 19.73
CA LEU A 500 4.14 -12.76 19.56
C LEU A 500 3.12 -13.87 19.77
N ALA A 501 3.31 -15.02 19.12
CA ALA A 501 2.46 -16.19 19.31
C ALA A 501 2.49 -16.71 20.76
N LEU A 502 3.63 -16.61 21.44
CA LEU A 502 3.75 -16.95 22.85
C LEU A 502 2.90 -16.01 23.72
N VAL A 503 3.09 -14.69 23.59
CA VAL A 503 2.38 -13.71 24.40
C VAL A 503 0.87 -13.74 24.13
N MET A 504 0.46 -13.80 22.86
CA MET A 504 -0.96 -13.83 22.46
C MET A 504 -1.68 -15.14 22.85
N SER A 505 -0.95 -16.22 23.14
CA SER A 505 -1.53 -17.46 23.68
C SER A 505 -1.55 -17.51 25.20
N ARG A 506 -0.82 -16.62 25.88
CA ARG A 506 -0.82 -16.52 27.34
C ARG A 506 -1.83 -15.51 27.88
N ILE A 507 -2.39 -14.65 27.02
CA ILE A 507 -3.40 -13.66 27.40
C ILE A 507 -4.81 -14.17 27.06
N GLY A 508 -5.80 -13.84 27.89
CA GLY A 508 -7.21 -14.15 27.67
C GLY A 508 -7.81 -13.34 26.51
N MET A 509 -7.50 -13.71 25.26
CA MET A 509 -7.99 -13.06 24.04
C MET A 509 -8.42 -14.07 22.96
N ASN A 510 -9.02 -13.57 21.89
CA ASN A 510 -9.60 -14.37 20.81
C ASN A 510 -8.58 -15.01 19.87
N ASP A 511 -7.36 -14.47 19.79
CA ASP A 511 -6.41 -14.74 18.69
C ASP A 511 -5.95 -16.21 18.64
N SER A 512 -5.80 -16.87 19.79
CA SER A 512 -5.44 -18.29 19.85
C SER A 512 -6.55 -19.22 19.37
N TYR A 513 -7.82 -18.81 19.51
CA TYR A 513 -8.97 -19.60 19.08
C TYR A 513 -9.12 -19.59 17.56
N ILE A 514 -9.12 -18.39 16.96
CA ILE A 514 -9.14 -18.26 15.50
C ILE A 514 -7.96 -18.98 14.88
N LEU A 515 -6.76 -18.84 15.46
CA LEU A 515 -5.55 -19.46 14.94
C LEU A 515 -5.69 -20.98 14.84
N LEU A 516 -6.02 -21.65 15.96
CA LEU A 516 -6.16 -23.10 15.99
C LEU A 516 -7.25 -23.58 15.02
N PHE A 517 -8.45 -23.00 15.12
CA PHE A 517 -9.60 -23.49 14.36
C PHE A 517 -9.49 -23.22 12.85
N ALA A 518 -8.82 -22.13 12.45
CA ALA A 518 -8.52 -21.88 11.03
C ALA A 518 -7.48 -22.89 10.50
N LEU A 519 -6.38 -23.13 11.23
CA LEU A 519 -5.37 -24.12 10.85
C LEU A 519 -5.96 -25.53 10.77
N LEU A 520 -6.79 -25.90 11.76
CA LEU A 520 -7.45 -27.20 11.82
C LEU A 520 -8.43 -27.38 10.66
N SER A 521 -9.21 -26.35 10.33
CA SER A 521 -10.09 -26.33 9.15
C SER A 521 -9.31 -26.61 7.88
N ILE A 522 -8.22 -25.88 7.63
CA ILE A 522 -7.37 -26.03 6.44
C ILE A 522 -6.77 -27.44 6.40
N TYR A 523 -6.25 -27.94 7.51
CA TYR A 523 -5.66 -29.28 7.59
C TYR A 523 -6.68 -30.39 7.29
N LEU A 524 -7.85 -30.33 7.94
CA LEU A 524 -8.93 -31.30 7.72
C LEU A 524 -9.46 -31.24 6.29
N PHE A 525 -9.50 -30.05 5.68
CA PHE A 525 -9.85 -29.87 4.28
C PHE A 525 -8.82 -30.54 3.36
N MET A 526 -7.52 -30.41 3.64
CA MET A 526 -6.49 -31.13 2.87
C MET A 526 -6.62 -32.66 3.03
N LYS A 527 -7.11 -33.13 4.17
CA LYS A 527 -7.40 -34.55 4.46
C LYS A 527 -8.76 -35.03 3.96
N GLN A 528 -9.51 -34.20 3.23
CA GLN A 528 -10.85 -34.53 2.70
C GLN A 528 -11.89 -34.87 3.80
N ARG A 529 -11.69 -34.37 5.02
CA ARG A 529 -12.63 -34.49 6.14
C ARG A 529 -13.54 -33.27 6.20
N ASP A 530 -14.40 -33.12 5.19
CA ASP A 530 -15.15 -31.88 4.94
C ASP A 530 -16.09 -31.47 6.06
N PHE A 531 -16.78 -32.42 6.70
CA PHE A 531 -17.66 -32.13 7.83
C PHE A 531 -16.89 -31.49 8.99
N ALA A 532 -15.79 -32.13 9.43
CA ALA A 532 -14.98 -31.64 10.52
C ALA A 532 -14.24 -30.35 10.17
N SER A 533 -13.87 -30.18 8.90
CA SER A 533 -13.29 -28.92 8.39
C SER A 533 -14.29 -27.77 8.46
N ALA A 534 -15.53 -27.97 7.99
CA ALA A 534 -16.59 -26.97 8.05
C ALA A 534 -17.00 -26.65 9.49
N LEU A 535 -17.06 -27.65 10.38
CA LEU A 535 -17.28 -27.45 11.81
C LEU A 535 -16.19 -26.58 12.44
N SER A 536 -14.91 -26.91 12.18
CA SER A 536 -13.77 -26.13 12.65
C SER A 536 -13.78 -24.71 12.08
N PHE A 537 -14.16 -24.54 10.81
CA PHE A 537 -14.30 -23.22 10.20
C PHE A 537 -15.41 -22.38 10.87
N GLY A 538 -16.53 -23.02 11.24
CA GLY A 538 -17.58 -22.41 12.05
C GLY A 538 -17.08 -21.90 13.40
N LEU A 539 -16.28 -22.71 14.11
CA LEU A 539 -15.67 -22.31 15.39
C LEU A 539 -14.70 -21.13 15.21
N ALA A 540 -13.95 -21.08 14.10
CA ALA A 540 -13.07 -19.96 13.80
C ALA A 540 -13.87 -18.66 13.56
N LEU A 541 -14.93 -18.70 12.75
CA LEU A 541 -15.83 -17.56 12.52
C LEU A 541 -16.53 -17.09 13.79
N ALA A 542 -16.95 -18.05 14.63
CA ALA A 542 -17.58 -17.80 15.92
C ALA A 542 -16.58 -17.39 17.02
N SER A 543 -15.29 -17.28 16.70
CA SER A 543 -14.26 -16.66 17.54
C SER A 543 -13.94 -15.23 17.09
N LYS A 544 -13.75 -15.02 15.77
CA LYS A 544 -13.40 -13.72 15.18
C LYS A 544 -13.70 -13.69 13.68
N TRP A 545 -14.33 -12.63 13.18
CA TRP A 545 -14.71 -12.51 11.76
C TRP A 545 -13.53 -12.51 10.78
N SER A 546 -12.31 -12.19 11.22
CA SER A 546 -11.12 -12.31 10.37
C SER A 546 -10.85 -13.75 9.91
N ALA A 547 -11.52 -14.76 10.48
CA ALA A 547 -11.48 -16.12 9.97
C ALA A 547 -12.01 -16.23 8.52
N ILE A 548 -12.81 -15.27 8.04
CA ILE A 548 -13.31 -15.24 6.66
C ILE A 548 -12.17 -15.27 5.62
N TRP A 549 -10.98 -14.78 5.98
CA TRP A 549 -9.78 -14.82 5.13
C TRP A 549 -9.24 -16.23 4.88
N ALA A 550 -9.75 -17.26 5.57
CA ALA A 550 -9.48 -18.65 5.23
C ALA A 550 -10.27 -19.13 3.99
N ILE A 551 -11.37 -18.48 3.60
CA ILE A 551 -12.20 -18.89 2.44
C ILE A 551 -11.39 -18.95 1.14
N PRO A 552 -10.60 -17.92 0.77
CA PRO A 552 -9.76 -17.99 -0.45
C PRO A 552 -8.75 -19.15 -0.42
N ILE A 553 -8.22 -19.50 0.76
CA ILE A 553 -7.31 -20.64 0.92
C ILE A 553 -8.05 -21.95 0.65
N LEU A 554 -9.21 -22.14 1.29
CA LEU A 554 -10.06 -23.32 1.09
C LEU A 554 -10.51 -23.42 -0.37
N PHE A 555 -10.81 -22.31 -1.03
CA PHE A 555 -11.17 -22.25 -2.45
C PHE A 555 -10.01 -22.71 -3.35
N ILE A 556 -8.77 -22.24 -3.12
CA ILE A 556 -7.61 -22.72 -3.89
C ILE A 556 -7.37 -24.21 -3.65
N LEU A 557 -7.51 -24.69 -2.41
CA LEU A 557 -7.41 -26.11 -2.11
C LEU A 557 -8.51 -26.93 -2.79
N TRP A 558 -9.73 -26.38 -2.87
CA TRP A 558 -10.88 -26.98 -3.54
C TRP A 558 -10.64 -27.15 -5.04
N LEU A 559 -10.09 -26.14 -5.71
CA LEU A 559 -9.71 -26.20 -7.13
C LEU A 559 -8.72 -27.34 -7.45
N ARG A 560 -7.97 -27.81 -6.45
CA ARG A 560 -6.99 -28.90 -6.60
C ARG A 560 -7.57 -30.28 -6.32
N ARG A 561 -8.83 -30.38 -5.87
CA ARG A 561 -9.48 -31.67 -5.59
C ARG A 561 -9.94 -32.34 -6.88
N LYS A 562 -9.80 -33.67 -6.93
CA LYS A 562 -10.38 -34.50 -8.01
C LYS A 562 -11.91 -34.46 -7.98
N ASN A 563 -12.51 -34.65 -6.80
CA ASN A 563 -13.96 -34.63 -6.59
C ASN A 563 -14.44 -33.25 -6.10
N LYS A 564 -14.21 -32.22 -6.91
CA LYS A 564 -14.55 -30.83 -6.57
C LYS A 564 -16.06 -30.61 -6.36
N PHE A 565 -16.94 -31.32 -7.05
CA PHE A 565 -18.39 -31.08 -6.98
C PHE A 565 -19.15 -32.04 -6.06
N LYS A 566 -18.52 -32.54 -4.99
CA LYS A 566 -19.22 -33.40 -4.02
C LYS A 566 -20.27 -32.58 -3.27
N LEU A 567 -21.56 -32.87 -3.49
CA LEU A 567 -22.69 -32.12 -2.92
C LEU A 567 -22.60 -31.97 -1.40
N SER A 568 -22.18 -33.03 -0.69
CA SER A 568 -22.02 -32.99 0.77
C SER A 568 -21.05 -31.90 1.23
N THR A 569 -19.97 -31.63 0.47
CA THR A 569 -19.00 -30.59 0.81
C THR A 569 -19.66 -29.21 0.81
N PHE A 570 -20.50 -28.93 -0.19
CA PHE A 570 -21.24 -27.67 -0.27
C PHE A 570 -22.27 -27.54 0.85
N ILE A 571 -23.02 -28.61 1.14
CA ILE A 571 -23.98 -28.64 2.24
C ILE A 571 -23.27 -28.34 3.57
N TYR A 572 -22.15 -29.00 3.85
CA TYR A 572 -21.40 -28.80 5.09
C TYR A 572 -20.91 -27.36 5.22
N PHE A 573 -20.27 -26.80 4.18
CA PHE A 573 -19.75 -25.43 4.24
C PHE A 573 -20.82 -24.33 4.16
N LEU A 574 -22.02 -24.64 3.66
CA LEU A 574 -23.15 -23.73 3.67
C LEU A 574 -23.84 -23.68 5.04
N PHE A 575 -24.11 -24.83 5.64
CA PHE A 575 -24.94 -24.90 6.85
C PHE A 575 -24.12 -24.96 8.15
N LEU A 576 -23.07 -25.78 8.25
CA LEU A 576 -22.39 -26.00 9.54
C LEU A 576 -21.74 -24.74 10.11
N PRO A 577 -21.01 -23.90 9.34
CA PRO A 577 -20.45 -22.68 9.90
C PRO A 577 -21.51 -21.75 10.48
N ILE A 578 -22.66 -21.62 9.81
CA ILE A 578 -23.79 -20.80 10.26
C ILE A 578 -24.41 -21.41 11.53
N THR A 579 -24.64 -22.72 11.54
CA THR A 579 -25.19 -23.42 12.71
C THR A 579 -24.28 -23.29 13.92
N VAL A 580 -22.97 -23.52 13.78
CA VAL A 580 -21.99 -23.35 14.87
C VAL A 580 -21.97 -21.91 15.35
N TYR A 581 -22.00 -20.95 14.42
CA TYR A 581 -22.03 -19.53 14.75
C TYR A 581 -23.26 -19.19 15.59
N LEU A 582 -24.46 -19.62 15.20
CA LEU A 582 -25.70 -19.40 15.95
C LEU A 582 -25.69 -20.13 17.31
N LEU A 583 -25.28 -21.40 17.34
CA LEU A 583 -25.19 -22.19 18.57
C LEU A 583 -24.22 -21.59 19.58
N SER A 584 -23.18 -20.88 19.14
CA SER A 584 -22.28 -20.17 20.05
C SER A 584 -22.97 -19.08 20.88
N TYR A 585 -24.13 -18.57 20.44
CA TYR A 585 -24.95 -17.61 21.20
C TYR A 585 -26.02 -18.30 22.06
N LEU A 586 -26.01 -19.63 22.21
CA LEU A 586 -26.97 -20.32 23.08
C LEU A 586 -27.05 -19.72 24.50
N PRO A 587 -25.92 -19.37 25.18
CA PRO A 587 -26.00 -18.71 26.48
C PRO A 587 -26.72 -17.36 26.46
N MET A 588 -26.64 -16.61 25.36
CA MET A 588 -27.43 -15.38 25.18
C MET A 588 -28.93 -15.70 25.16
N PHE A 589 -29.35 -16.68 24.36
CA PHE A 589 -30.77 -17.06 24.28
C PHE A 589 -31.31 -17.57 25.62
N LEU A 590 -30.49 -18.27 26.40
CA LEU A 590 -30.86 -18.74 27.74
C LEU A 590 -31.08 -17.62 28.76
N THR A 591 -30.53 -16.42 28.53
CA THR A 591 -30.80 -15.22 29.37
C THR A 591 -32.11 -14.52 29.05
N GLY A 592 -32.97 -15.09 28.18
CA GLY A 592 -34.26 -14.52 27.77
C GLY A 592 -34.20 -13.60 26.55
N HIS A 593 -33.01 -13.40 25.98
CA HIS A 593 -32.83 -12.59 24.78
C HIS A 593 -33.21 -13.35 23.49
N GLY A 594 -33.91 -12.67 22.57
CA GLY A 594 -34.31 -13.25 21.28
C GLY A 594 -33.39 -12.93 20.11
N LEU A 595 -33.82 -13.31 18.90
CA LEU A 595 -33.10 -13.02 17.63
C LEU A 595 -32.91 -11.52 17.36
N SER A 596 -33.76 -10.65 17.92
CA SER A 596 -33.64 -9.20 17.81
C SER A 596 -32.34 -8.69 18.44
N ILE A 597 -31.98 -9.19 19.63
CA ILE A 597 -30.73 -8.85 20.31
C ILE A 597 -29.55 -9.45 19.58
N TRP A 598 -29.63 -10.71 19.17
CA TRP A 598 -28.58 -11.34 18.36
C TRP A 598 -28.25 -10.50 17.12
N TRP A 599 -29.27 -10.08 16.37
CA TRP A 599 -29.11 -9.23 15.19
C TRP A 599 -28.56 -7.84 15.53
N GLY A 600 -29.01 -7.27 16.65
CA GLY A 600 -28.47 -6.04 17.20
C GLY A 600 -26.97 -6.12 17.48
N MET A 601 -26.50 -7.21 18.10
CA MET A 601 -25.08 -7.46 18.32
C MET A 601 -24.30 -7.55 17.01
N GLN A 602 -24.85 -8.20 15.96
CA GLN A 602 -24.20 -8.26 14.66
C GLN A 602 -24.03 -6.87 14.04
N LYS A 603 -25.06 -6.03 14.11
CA LYS A 603 -25.01 -4.65 13.62
C LYS A 603 -24.00 -3.81 14.39
N GLN A 604 -23.97 -3.95 15.71
CA GLN A 604 -23.01 -3.25 16.54
C GLN A 604 -21.59 -3.70 16.22
N MET A 605 -21.35 -5.01 16.11
CA MET A 605 -20.04 -5.56 15.74
C MET A 605 -19.57 -5.00 14.40
N TRP A 606 -20.45 -4.94 13.40
CA TRP A 606 -20.17 -4.30 12.12
C TRP A 606 -19.83 -2.81 12.27
N TRP A 607 -20.64 -2.06 13.03
CA TRP A 607 -20.39 -0.63 13.29
C TRP A 607 -19.05 -0.42 14.00
N TYR A 608 -18.68 -1.24 14.99
CA TYR A 608 -17.39 -1.13 15.68
C TYR A 608 -16.21 -1.33 14.72
N HIS A 609 -16.29 -2.33 13.83
CA HIS A 609 -15.19 -2.63 12.92
C HIS A 609 -15.10 -1.68 11.71
N THR A 610 -16.16 -0.92 11.39
CA THR A 610 -16.21 -0.01 10.22
C THR A 610 -16.25 1.47 10.56
N GLY A 611 -16.85 1.83 11.71
CA GLY A 611 -17.18 3.21 12.09
C GLY A 611 -16.43 3.74 13.31
N LEU A 612 -15.76 2.89 14.10
CA LEU A 612 -15.01 3.33 15.28
C LEU A 612 -13.85 4.26 14.89
N ARG A 613 -13.90 5.49 15.38
CA ARG A 613 -12.79 6.46 15.33
C ARG A 613 -12.26 6.67 16.74
N ALA A 614 -11.14 6.03 17.04
CA ALA A 614 -10.46 6.16 18.32
C ALA A 614 -8.96 6.39 18.06
N THR A 615 -8.25 6.87 19.07
CA THR A 615 -6.78 6.99 19.06
C THR A 615 -6.22 6.21 20.23
N HIS A 616 -5.13 5.47 20.02
CA HIS A 616 -4.43 4.75 21.09
C HIS A 616 -2.91 4.91 20.93
N PRO A 617 -2.15 5.21 21.99
CA PRO A 617 -0.71 5.44 21.91
C PRO A 617 0.09 4.26 21.33
N TYR A 618 -0.39 3.03 21.48
CA TYR A 618 0.27 1.83 20.92
C TYR A 618 -0.29 1.36 19.57
N THR A 619 -1.12 2.16 18.89
CA THR A 619 -1.58 1.80 17.53
C THR A 619 -0.40 1.74 16.55
N SER A 620 -0.44 0.79 15.61
CA SER A 620 0.61 0.61 14.60
C SER A 620 0.01 0.33 13.22
N SER A 621 0.66 0.86 12.19
CA SER A 621 0.24 0.67 10.80
C SER A 621 0.63 -0.72 10.29
N TRP A 622 -0.24 -1.36 9.50
CA TRP A 622 -0.06 -2.73 8.98
C TRP A 622 1.31 -3.01 8.35
N TRP A 623 1.87 -2.07 7.58
CA TRP A 623 3.16 -2.22 6.90
C TRP A 623 4.35 -2.23 7.86
N THR A 624 4.18 -1.73 9.09
CA THR A 624 5.24 -1.71 10.11
C THR A 624 5.40 -3.05 10.83
N TRP A 625 4.40 -3.94 10.75
CA TRP A 625 4.36 -5.18 11.52
C TRP A 625 5.45 -6.19 11.15
N PRO A 626 5.74 -6.47 9.85
CA PRO A 626 6.84 -7.38 9.49
C PRO A 626 8.22 -6.88 9.95
N LEU A 627 8.35 -5.57 10.18
CA LEU A 627 9.59 -4.92 10.62
C LEU A 627 9.68 -4.79 12.14
N LEU A 628 8.61 -5.13 12.88
CA LEU A 628 8.52 -4.99 14.34
C LEU A 628 8.86 -3.58 14.87
N ILE A 629 8.57 -2.52 14.07
CA ILE A 629 8.94 -1.14 14.42
C ILE A 629 8.25 -0.66 15.70
N ARG A 630 7.01 -1.10 15.93
CA ARG A 630 6.20 -0.68 17.08
C ARG A 630 5.54 -1.89 17.77
N PRO A 631 6.25 -2.53 18.71
CA PRO A 631 5.68 -3.54 19.60
C PRO A 631 4.60 -2.96 20.51
N ILE A 632 3.78 -3.84 21.09
CA ILE A 632 2.69 -3.42 21.98
C ILE A 632 3.12 -3.64 23.42
N TYR A 633 2.92 -2.63 24.25
CA TYR A 633 3.06 -2.73 25.68
C TYR A 633 1.74 -3.21 26.31
N LEU A 634 1.76 -4.31 27.05
CA LEU A 634 0.54 -4.91 27.60
C LEU A 634 0.37 -4.67 29.10
N TYR A 635 1.47 -4.70 29.87
CA TYR A 635 1.39 -4.68 31.33
C TYR A 635 2.64 -4.10 31.99
N THR A 636 2.43 -3.44 33.14
CA THR A 636 3.45 -3.00 34.08
C THR A 636 3.07 -3.46 35.49
N SER A 637 4.03 -4.01 36.23
CA SER A 637 3.82 -4.23 37.67
C SER A 637 3.99 -2.92 38.46
N GLN A 638 3.55 -2.94 39.71
CA GLN A 638 4.05 -1.98 40.70
C GLN A 638 5.56 -2.16 40.88
N GLU A 639 6.23 -1.07 41.28
CA GLU A 639 7.66 -1.08 41.59
C GLU A 639 7.88 -1.75 42.95
N ILE A 640 8.74 -2.77 42.99
CA ILE A 640 9.13 -3.45 44.22
C ILE A 640 10.65 -3.48 44.26
N GLY A 641 11.24 -2.79 45.26
CA GLY A 641 12.69 -2.73 45.43
C GLY A 641 13.45 -2.13 44.23
N GLY A 642 12.89 -1.11 43.57
CA GLY A 642 13.50 -0.47 42.39
C GLY A 642 13.32 -1.24 41.07
N MET A 643 12.61 -2.38 41.07
CA MET A 643 12.39 -3.21 39.89
C MET A 643 10.91 -3.22 39.47
N VAL A 644 10.68 -3.21 38.16
CA VAL A 644 9.35 -3.30 37.53
C VAL A 644 9.34 -4.41 36.50
N ALA A 645 8.32 -5.26 36.53
CA ALA A 645 8.08 -6.27 35.50
C ALA A 645 7.18 -5.70 34.40
N ARG A 646 7.51 -6.01 33.14
CA ARG A 646 6.79 -5.51 31.96
C ARG A 646 6.49 -6.64 30.99
N ILE A 647 5.31 -6.61 30.37
CA ILE A 647 4.93 -7.56 29.30
C ILE A 647 4.78 -6.80 27.99
N TYR A 648 5.48 -7.25 26.95
CA TYR A 648 5.38 -6.71 25.60
C TYR A 648 4.93 -7.81 24.63
N ALA A 649 3.99 -7.49 23.75
CA ALA A 649 3.69 -8.32 22.58
C ALA A 649 4.64 -7.91 21.44
N MET A 650 5.66 -8.74 21.22
CA MET A 650 6.66 -8.56 20.18
C MET A 650 7.01 -9.90 19.56
N GLY A 651 7.05 -9.96 18.22
CA GLY A 651 7.53 -11.14 17.51
C GLY A 651 9.03 -11.36 17.71
N ASN A 652 9.52 -12.56 17.42
CA ASN A 652 10.96 -12.81 17.42
C ASN A 652 11.62 -12.01 16.28
N PRO A 653 12.55 -11.06 16.53
CA PRO A 653 13.16 -10.25 15.47
C PRO A 653 13.85 -11.08 14.39
N LEU A 654 14.50 -12.18 14.79
CA LEU A 654 15.12 -13.09 13.83
C LEU A 654 14.05 -13.73 12.94
N GLY A 655 12.96 -14.22 13.53
CA GLY A 655 11.84 -14.79 12.79
C GLY A 655 11.18 -13.78 11.84
N PHE A 656 10.94 -12.54 12.29
CA PHE A 656 10.24 -11.54 11.50
C PHE A 656 11.12 -10.92 10.38
N TRP A 657 12.35 -10.51 10.69
CA TRP A 657 13.22 -9.85 9.72
C TRP A 657 13.78 -10.82 8.67
N PHE A 658 14.25 -11.99 9.11
CA PHE A 658 14.64 -13.04 8.17
C PHE A 658 13.43 -13.70 7.51
N GLY A 659 12.27 -13.75 8.18
CA GLY A 659 11.02 -14.20 7.59
C GLY A 659 10.54 -13.31 6.44
N LEU A 660 10.60 -11.98 6.59
CA LEU A 660 10.29 -11.06 5.48
C LEU A 660 11.24 -11.28 4.28
N THR A 661 12.52 -11.48 4.56
CA THR A 661 13.51 -11.83 3.53
C THR A 661 13.19 -13.19 2.90
N SER A 662 12.82 -14.18 3.70
CA SER A 662 12.44 -15.54 3.30
C SER A 662 11.18 -15.53 2.43
N VAL A 663 10.15 -14.76 2.78
CA VAL A 663 8.92 -14.59 2.00
C VAL A 663 9.24 -13.97 0.64
N THR A 664 10.09 -12.93 0.61
CA THR A 664 10.51 -12.27 -0.63
C THR A 664 11.29 -13.21 -1.53
N ILE A 665 12.31 -13.89 -0.98
CA ILE A 665 13.12 -14.88 -1.70
C ILE A 665 12.23 -16.02 -2.19
N SER A 666 11.37 -16.56 -1.32
CA SER A 666 10.44 -17.64 -1.67
C SER A 666 9.46 -17.21 -2.76
N ALA A 667 9.05 -15.94 -2.83
CA ALA A 667 8.19 -15.43 -3.90
C ALA A 667 8.92 -15.39 -5.24
N VAL A 668 10.17 -14.92 -5.24
CA VAL A 668 11.02 -14.93 -6.43
C VAL A 668 11.26 -16.38 -6.89
N PHE A 669 11.58 -17.30 -5.97
CA PHE A 669 11.77 -18.71 -6.29
C PHE A 669 10.47 -19.39 -6.77
N ALA A 670 9.35 -19.13 -6.10
CA ALA A 670 8.05 -19.66 -6.50
C ALA A 670 7.68 -19.23 -7.92
N PHE A 671 7.96 -17.97 -8.29
CA PHE A 671 7.75 -17.46 -9.63
C PHE A 671 8.76 -18.03 -10.65
N ALA A 672 10.06 -17.97 -10.34
CA ALA A 672 11.13 -18.39 -11.24
C ALA A 672 11.10 -19.91 -11.53
N GLU A 673 10.86 -20.73 -10.52
CA GLU A 673 10.80 -22.20 -10.63
C GLU A 673 9.38 -22.71 -10.87
N ARG A 674 8.38 -21.83 -10.89
CA ARG A 674 6.95 -22.20 -10.96
C ARG A 674 6.55 -23.18 -9.84
N ASN A 675 7.15 -23.02 -8.65
CA ASN A 675 6.89 -23.88 -7.50
C ASN A 675 5.54 -23.50 -6.85
N LYS A 676 4.49 -24.24 -7.22
CA LYS A 676 3.12 -24.04 -6.74
C LYS A 676 2.95 -24.20 -5.23
N LYS A 677 3.79 -25.01 -4.56
CA LYS A 677 3.71 -25.22 -3.11
C LYS A 677 4.18 -23.98 -2.35
N LEU A 678 5.34 -23.44 -2.73
CA LEU A 678 5.85 -22.19 -2.16
C LEU A 678 4.93 -21.02 -2.49
N GLY A 679 4.43 -20.94 -3.73
CA GLY A 679 3.44 -19.93 -4.11
C GLY A 679 2.16 -19.98 -3.26
N PHE A 680 1.72 -21.17 -2.87
CA PHE A 680 0.57 -21.34 -1.97
C PHE A 680 0.85 -20.86 -0.55
N VAL A 681 2.03 -21.15 0.03
CA VAL A 681 2.44 -20.63 1.36
C VAL A 681 2.42 -19.10 1.36
N ILE A 682 2.99 -18.49 0.32
CA ILE A 682 3.05 -17.03 0.19
C ILE A 682 1.66 -16.42 0.01
N PHE A 683 0.80 -17.08 -0.77
CA PHE A 683 -0.60 -16.68 -0.87
C PHE A 683 -1.30 -16.70 0.49
N CYS A 684 -1.11 -17.75 1.29
CA CYS A 684 -1.67 -17.83 2.64
C CYS A 684 -1.14 -16.71 3.55
N TYR A 685 0.11 -16.28 3.39
CA TYR A 685 0.68 -15.16 4.15
C TYR A 685 0.00 -13.85 3.76
N LEU A 686 -0.06 -13.58 2.45
CA LEU A 686 -0.63 -12.35 1.93
C LEU A 686 -2.12 -12.22 2.23
N ILE A 687 -2.90 -13.30 2.20
CA ILE A 687 -4.36 -13.21 2.42
C ILE A 687 -4.71 -12.86 3.88
N PHE A 688 -3.86 -13.17 4.85
CA PHE A 688 -4.04 -12.77 6.25
C PHE A 688 -3.34 -11.43 6.59
N PHE A 689 -2.48 -10.92 5.70
CA PHE A 689 -1.73 -9.68 5.89
C PHE A 689 -2.32 -8.48 5.13
N VAL A 690 -2.49 -8.61 3.81
CA VAL A 690 -2.88 -7.52 2.90
C VAL A 690 -4.24 -6.89 3.22
N PRO A 691 -5.28 -7.63 3.65
CA PRO A 691 -6.57 -7.00 3.95
C PRO A 691 -6.52 -5.94 5.05
N TRP A 692 -5.52 -5.99 5.94
CA TRP A 692 -5.32 -4.94 6.94
C TRP A 692 -4.90 -3.60 6.33
N ALA A 693 -4.39 -3.57 5.10
CA ALA A 693 -4.02 -2.34 4.40
C ALA A 693 -5.20 -1.41 4.11
N VAL A 694 -6.41 -1.97 4.01
CA VAL A 694 -7.64 -1.23 3.70
C VAL A 694 -8.56 -1.06 4.92
N SER A 695 -8.10 -1.50 6.10
CA SER A 695 -8.87 -1.39 7.34
C SER A 695 -9.02 0.07 7.77
N PRO A 696 -10.25 0.58 8.01
CA PRO A 696 -10.49 1.99 8.34
C PRO A 696 -10.28 2.32 9.83
N ARG A 697 -10.08 1.31 10.68
CA ARG A 697 -10.00 1.43 12.14
C ARG A 697 -8.56 1.41 12.66
N ILE A 698 -8.37 1.77 13.94
CA ILE A 698 -7.10 1.57 14.63
C ILE A 698 -6.69 0.09 14.63
N MET A 699 -5.40 -0.15 14.45
CA MET A 699 -4.84 -1.49 14.40
C MET A 699 -3.61 -1.60 15.30
N PHE A 700 -3.27 -2.85 15.57
CA PHE A 700 -2.22 -3.25 16.49
C PHE A 700 -1.47 -4.46 15.92
N LEU A 701 -0.20 -4.62 16.29
CA LEU A 701 0.69 -5.70 15.84
C LEU A 701 0.07 -7.11 15.95
N TYR A 702 -0.73 -7.39 16.99
CA TYR A 702 -1.32 -8.71 17.19
C TYR A 702 -2.30 -9.14 16.07
N HIS A 703 -2.80 -8.21 15.25
CA HIS A 703 -3.60 -8.55 14.07
C HIS A 703 -2.80 -9.36 13.03
N MET A 704 -1.47 -9.22 13.05
CA MET A 704 -0.56 -10.03 12.25
C MET A 704 -0.37 -11.44 12.82
N CYS A 705 -0.83 -11.78 14.04
CA CYS A 705 -0.55 -13.07 14.66
C CYS A 705 -1.00 -14.28 13.80
N CYS A 706 -2.08 -14.13 13.01
CA CYS A 706 -2.51 -15.15 12.06
C CYS A 706 -1.64 -15.21 10.77
N ALA A 707 -0.97 -14.11 10.40
CA ALA A 707 -0.06 -14.04 9.24
C ALA A 707 1.39 -14.38 9.61
N GLY A 708 1.84 -14.09 10.84
CA GLY A 708 3.20 -14.33 11.35
C GLY A 708 3.61 -15.81 11.40
N LEU A 709 2.66 -16.73 11.18
CA LEU A 709 2.85 -18.18 11.11
C LEU A 709 3.68 -18.67 9.91
N LEU A 710 3.88 -17.82 8.89
CA LEU A 710 4.49 -18.19 7.61
C LEU A 710 5.84 -17.46 7.38
N ASN A 711 6.35 -16.78 8.40
CA ASN A 711 7.68 -16.17 8.44
C ASN A 711 8.77 -17.22 8.69
#